data_AF-A0A2E5SJT5-F1
#
_entry.id   AF-A0A2E5SJT5-F1
#
_cell.length_a   1.000
_cell.length_b   1.000
_cell.length_c   1.000
_cell.angle_alpha   90.00
_cell.angle_beta   90.00
_cell.angle_gamma   90.00
#
_symmetry.space_group_name_H-M   'P 1'
#
loop_
_entity.id
_entity.type
_entity.pdbx_description
1 polymer ?
#
loop_
_entity_poly.entity_id
_entity_poly.type
_entity_poly.pdbx_seq_one_letter_code
_entity_poly.pdbx_strand_id
1 'polypeptide(L)'
;MPSNDKQKWHGADQSDNEDLTLRHPGPHFQAIRSWAEQNNVSDIFDAIALAFGFTENFTIVGNLYRELSNPDSKAILHQWADNPYISHLSRLLFSFSQDKDFANNYSGLHQGVSRGNTKTILRSAGADLKNEHFLLELVIQPQPPSDNKLLDRLRRTLKIWLIVQALERTAEHNCPHDNQIQQVASTLCLPGENSKWTLIDNILEMSLKACPSDHYSYSQFNLAIRHAASQLIARYSGPETRKELLLLRAIQRVAEGQLNPTRAQKTETAFQTSFTNLLQATEGALDLSSSAGGPQLLAYSDSETDSADEEALHQLLLFGVDPEETPEQQKLSGQSILMQTAELSNYLPWSWEKPLPPEAHQLDQWINCTLAEDRPEEKLGGALVWLAVHLERSLEFIQEIEITDDLRDEWSISQDLVTAHRERPRRHSSWHPDAEAQPLIEPFQDNLRVTLPEQIQSALREATQVFPDIATLRQLWARASPHALTTWFRQHAKRHFPRLTSAKLANAQSQSVFEETCDHSLARLLSAHPRATLPAACGYANWSIAQVQNGFGLPLQNPALGDERTNLLGSLLAPLESILVEGIREATQTLLESSQGDPITFHNHLVQYTVTALNAATGCRNLSEPFESIAHFCDHPPAVFINDKSDDGLHCGRMVPLADGAKGLLEDYLEHLRRFKASLSGQHKDLAHRIQQVLEGNSDTLPLFFLLDSNGAWHPLTDLAVPGSELFSWPLPKNLFRHRFAQQLARMNVHPEVIDGWMGHGERGTTSYSDHSARCWREDRERYKEALDDCFERLGFIVRLPKTNFDITAFEAKQPADTYREPECFGQARRHSERLKARDLARSAARKELDLALDASPVSDESELNQSYIDRLAKRMISRENGMPHPQAAVRMEVLVQWLEEHRPHTRQFIRHRTLRVGTERSLVRDTCPRALQTMPNLAQWARDTKQAIRQARLSKSDSLALATAFVAIEKRISYLRLLEDLVQGQNFRVIQHKQRVYLEYSEFLEPNDYNQPVQRHQIDHTTGRLLAKGLGIKDSKDLDTAPCPKSLQSLATILAETRHLDDVKRNERSVGALLKELSRLIEQANLIDLPGMVAGALSNRNPPTSLCLYDYFRLTEGQRYQPPEST
;
A
#
# COMPACT_ATOMS: atom_id res chain seq x y z
N MET A 1 13.71 100.89 7.12
CA MET A 1 13.34 100.62 5.72
C MET A 1 13.89 99.25 5.37
N PRO A 2 13.03 98.32 4.90
CA PRO A 2 11.96 97.67 5.69
C PRO A 2 11.83 96.17 5.31
N SER A 3 10.93 95.31 5.82
CA SER A 3 9.70 95.40 6.65
C SER A 3 9.42 93.98 7.21
N ASN A 4 9.24 93.79 8.52
CA ASN A 4 7.95 93.72 9.27
C ASN A 4 7.07 92.50 8.93
N ASP A 5 6.33 91.82 9.83
CA ASP A 5 6.25 91.73 11.29
C ASP A 5 5.12 90.68 11.60
N LYS A 6 5.25 89.92 12.71
CA LYS A 6 4.16 89.41 13.60
C LYS A 6 3.16 88.29 13.24
N GLN A 7 3.23 87.22 14.06
CA GLN A 7 2.22 86.67 15.01
C GLN A 7 0.74 86.46 14.63
N LYS A 8 0.24 85.23 14.91
CA LYS A 8 -1.00 84.78 15.61
C LYS A 8 -1.18 83.27 15.29
N TRP A 9 -1.21 82.25 16.18
CA TRP A 9 -1.94 81.96 17.43
C TRP A 9 -3.47 82.12 17.32
N HIS A 10 -4.15 80.96 17.31
CA HIS A 10 -5.59 80.65 17.32
C HIS A 10 -6.37 80.75 15.99
N GLY A 11 -6.51 79.58 15.34
CA GLY A 11 -7.67 79.20 14.54
C GLY A 11 -7.97 77.74 14.86
N ALA A 12 -9.07 77.50 15.57
CA ALA A 12 -9.54 76.16 15.89
C ALA A 12 -10.10 75.53 14.62
N ASP A 13 -9.38 74.57 14.03
CA ASP A 13 -9.97 73.65 13.07
C ASP A 13 -10.46 72.44 13.85
N GLN A 14 -11.77 72.29 13.78
CA GLN A 14 -12.56 71.21 14.34
C GLN A 14 -11.94 69.87 13.93
N SER A 15 -11.76 69.01 14.94
CA SER A 15 -11.62 67.58 14.73
C SER A 15 -12.88 67.07 14.04
N ASP A 16 -12.82 66.85 12.73
CA ASP A 16 -13.71 65.92 12.04
C ASP A 16 -13.30 64.51 12.48
N ASN A 17 -13.87 64.15 13.63
CA ASN A 17 -13.82 62.84 14.25
C ASN A 17 -14.96 61.99 13.65
N GLU A 18 -15.04 61.94 12.32
CA GLU A 18 -15.98 61.13 11.54
C GLU A 18 -15.24 60.47 10.38
N ASP A 19 -14.59 59.33 10.65
CA ASP A 19 -14.54 58.17 9.73
C ASP A 19 -13.69 57.02 10.33
N LEU A 20 -13.89 56.74 11.62
CA LEU A 20 -13.54 55.44 12.22
C LEU A 20 -14.82 54.66 12.47
N THR A 21 -15.57 54.38 11.40
CA THR A 21 -16.57 53.31 11.42
C THR A 21 -16.00 52.13 10.64
N LEU A 22 -15.63 51.06 11.36
CA LEU A 22 -15.53 49.72 10.80
C LEU A 22 -16.87 49.44 10.10
N ARG A 23 -16.91 49.50 8.77
CA ARG A 23 -18.10 49.09 8.02
C ARG A 23 -18.28 47.60 8.25
N HIS A 24 -19.21 47.25 9.14
CA HIS A 24 -19.67 45.87 9.27
C HIS A 24 -20.15 45.39 7.90
N PRO A 25 -19.85 44.12 7.52
CA PRO A 25 -20.32 43.57 6.26
C PRO A 25 -21.85 43.61 6.24
N GLY A 26 -22.45 44.19 5.20
CA GLY A 26 -23.91 44.37 5.13
C GLY A 26 -24.71 43.08 4.92
N PRO A 27 -26.05 43.18 4.92
CA PRO A 27 -26.95 42.04 4.99
C PRO A 27 -26.82 41.06 3.79
N HIS A 28 -26.40 41.55 2.63
CA HIS A 28 -26.19 40.72 1.44
C HIS A 28 -25.00 39.75 1.60
N PHE A 29 -23.89 40.20 2.20
CA PHE A 29 -22.73 39.36 2.48
C PHE A 29 -23.07 38.31 3.55
N GLN A 30 -23.70 38.74 4.64
CA GLN A 30 -24.04 37.88 5.77
C GLN A 30 -24.99 36.75 5.36
N ALA A 31 -25.94 37.02 4.46
CA ALA A 31 -26.85 36.00 3.94
C ALA A 31 -26.12 34.92 3.12
N ILE A 32 -25.18 35.31 2.25
CA ILE A 32 -24.39 34.35 1.46
C ILE A 32 -23.41 33.58 2.36
N ARG A 33 -22.78 34.26 3.32
CA ARG A 33 -21.86 33.63 4.27
C ARG A 33 -22.57 32.63 5.18
N SER A 34 -23.75 32.96 5.69
CA SER A 34 -24.58 32.04 6.51
C SER A 34 -24.98 30.80 5.70
N TRP A 35 -25.33 30.97 4.43
CA TRP A 35 -25.57 29.84 3.51
C TRP A 35 -24.31 28.99 3.31
N ALA A 36 -23.14 29.62 3.15
CA ALA A 36 -21.87 28.92 2.98
C ALA A 36 -21.46 28.14 4.23
N GLU A 37 -21.71 28.67 5.43
CA GLU A 37 -21.50 27.98 6.72
C GLU A 37 -22.41 26.75 6.86
N GLN A 38 -23.71 26.87 6.53
CA GLN A 38 -24.67 25.76 6.57
C GLN A 38 -24.29 24.62 5.62
N ASN A 39 -23.56 24.91 4.55
CA ASN A 39 -23.11 23.94 3.55
C ASN A 39 -21.62 23.56 3.69
N ASN A 40 -20.94 23.96 4.77
CA ASN A 40 -19.51 23.69 5.01
C ASN A 40 -18.59 24.14 3.83
N VAL A 41 -18.84 25.32 3.28
CA VAL A 41 -18.08 25.95 2.17
C VAL A 41 -17.73 27.43 2.45
N SER A 42 -17.73 27.86 3.72
CA SER A 42 -17.43 29.23 4.15
C SER A 42 -16.02 29.70 3.76
N ASP A 43 -14.99 28.88 3.97
CA ASP A 43 -13.59 29.29 3.78
C ASP A 43 -13.27 29.64 2.33
N ILE A 44 -13.73 28.80 1.39
CA ILE A 44 -13.55 29.03 -0.05
C ILE A 44 -14.42 30.20 -0.53
N PHE A 45 -15.60 30.39 0.04
CA PHE A 45 -16.42 31.57 -0.24
C PHE A 45 -15.71 32.86 0.21
N ASP A 46 -15.17 32.87 1.43
CA ASP A 46 -14.46 34.02 2.00
C ASP A 46 -13.19 34.34 1.18
N ALA A 47 -12.45 33.33 0.71
CA ALA A 47 -11.30 33.51 -0.18
C ALA A 47 -11.72 34.11 -1.55
N ILE A 48 -12.83 33.64 -2.13
CA ILE A 48 -13.38 34.20 -3.37
C ILE A 48 -13.82 35.65 -3.17
N ALA A 49 -14.53 35.94 -2.07
CA ALA A 49 -15.02 37.27 -1.75
C ALA A 49 -13.88 38.29 -1.62
N LEU A 50 -12.77 37.89 -1.02
CA LEU A 50 -11.57 38.73 -0.89
C LEU A 50 -10.82 38.87 -2.22
N ALA A 51 -10.62 37.77 -2.97
CA ALA A 51 -9.87 37.80 -4.23
C ALA A 51 -10.58 38.57 -5.38
N PHE A 52 -11.91 38.56 -5.40
CA PHE A 52 -12.72 39.21 -6.44
C PHE A 52 -13.17 40.64 -6.07
N GLY A 53 -12.93 41.08 -4.82
CA GLY A 53 -13.45 42.31 -4.26
C GLY A 53 -14.96 42.23 -4.01
N PHE A 54 -15.36 41.89 -2.78
CA PHE A 54 -16.77 41.85 -2.42
C PHE A 54 -17.39 43.25 -2.36
N THR A 55 -18.58 43.40 -2.96
CA THR A 55 -19.44 44.58 -2.79
C THR A 55 -20.89 44.17 -2.64
N GLU A 56 -21.72 45.02 -2.04
CA GLU A 56 -23.17 44.79 -1.92
C GLU A 56 -23.92 44.91 -3.25
N ASN A 57 -23.26 45.37 -4.31
CA ASN A 57 -23.91 45.75 -5.56
C ASN A 57 -23.95 44.62 -6.60
N PHE A 58 -23.26 43.50 -6.38
CA PHE A 58 -23.24 42.37 -7.30
C PHE A 58 -22.82 41.05 -6.66
N THR A 59 -23.31 39.94 -7.22
CA THR A 59 -23.00 38.59 -6.75
C THR A 59 -21.83 37.99 -7.53
N ILE A 60 -20.73 37.68 -6.83
CA ILE A 60 -19.54 37.04 -7.40
C ILE A 60 -19.81 35.56 -7.73
N VAL A 61 -20.46 34.83 -6.80
CA VAL A 61 -20.68 33.38 -6.88
C VAL A 61 -21.50 32.98 -8.12
N GLY A 62 -22.59 33.69 -8.42
CA GLY A 62 -23.44 33.36 -9.58
C GLY A 62 -22.74 33.54 -10.93
N ASN A 63 -21.83 34.51 -11.06
CA ASN A 63 -21.03 34.69 -12.27
C ASN A 63 -19.95 33.61 -12.40
N LEU A 64 -19.30 33.28 -11.29
CA LEU A 64 -18.30 32.21 -11.22
C LEU A 64 -18.92 30.86 -11.56
N TYR A 65 -20.10 30.56 -11.03
CA TYR A 65 -20.87 29.36 -11.36
C TYR A 65 -21.18 29.25 -12.86
N ARG A 66 -21.60 30.36 -13.50
CA ARG A 66 -21.90 30.36 -14.94
C ARG A 66 -20.68 30.01 -15.79
N GLU A 67 -19.50 30.55 -15.46
CA GLU A 67 -18.26 30.26 -16.21
C GLU A 67 -17.74 28.84 -15.97
N LEU A 68 -17.80 28.38 -14.72
CA LEU A 68 -17.27 27.07 -14.32
C LEU A 68 -18.23 25.92 -14.62
N SER A 69 -19.50 26.21 -14.92
CA SER A 69 -20.50 25.21 -15.35
C SER A 69 -20.40 24.78 -16.81
N ASN A 70 -19.53 25.42 -17.61
CA ASN A 70 -19.27 25.02 -18.99
C ASN A 70 -18.66 23.59 -19.03
N PRO A 71 -19.03 22.72 -20.00
CA PRO A 71 -18.47 21.37 -20.13
C PRO A 71 -16.94 21.30 -20.07
N ASP A 72 -16.24 22.22 -20.73
CA ASP A 72 -14.77 22.27 -20.73
C ASP A 72 -14.23 22.68 -19.36
N SER A 73 -14.87 23.66 -18.70
CA SER A 73 -14.48 24.08 -17.34
C SER A 73 -14.69 22.93 -16.34
N LYS A 74 -15.79 22.18 -16.44
CA LYS A 74 -16.04 21.00 -15.60
C LYS A 74 -14.99 19.92 -15.82
N ALA A 75 -14.61 19.66 -17.07
CA ALA A 75 -13.55 18.71 -17.38
C ALA A 75 -12.20 19.14 -16.77
N ILE A 76 -11.87 20.44 -16.84
CA ILE A 76 -10.64 20.99 -16.23
C ILE A 76 -10.67 20.89 -14.70
N LEU A 77 -11.79 21.25 -14.05
CA LEU A 77 -11.94 21.17 -12.60
C LEU A 77 -11.83 19.72 -12.10
N HIS A 78 -12.43 18.77 -12.82
CA HIS A 78 -12.30 17.35 -12.53
C HIS A 78 -10.84 16.87 -12.69
N GLN A 79 -10.18 17.30 -13.77
CA GLN A 79 -8.78 16.96 -14.05
C GLN A 79 -7.81 17.53 -13.00
N TRP A 80 -8.14 18.66 -12.37
CA TRP A 80 -7.30 19.34 -11.36
C TRP A 80 -7.81 19.17 -9.92
N ALA A 81 -8.66 18.17 -9.66
CA ALA A 81 -9.31 17.95 -8.37
C ALA A 81 -8.32 17.72 -7.20
N ASP A 82 -7.10 17.27 -7.48
CA ASP A 82 -6.03 17.09 -6.49
C ASP A 82 -5.56 18.43 -5.86
N ASN A 83 -5.81 19.57 -6.50
CA ASN A 83 -5.51 20.87 -5.90
C ASN A 83 -6.62 21.25 -4.89
N PRO A 84 -6.25 21.61 -3.64
CA PRO A 84 -7.23 21.84 -2.57
C PRO A 84 -8.24 22.95 -2.91
N TYR A 85 -7.76 24.07 -3.48
CA TYR A 85 -8.64 25.18 -3.88
C TYR A 85 -9.66 24.78 -4.94
N ILE A 86 -9.29 23.88 -5.86
CA ILE A 86 -10.17 23.37 -6.92
C ILE A 86 -11.20 22.39 -6.39
N SER A 87 -10.81 21.51 -5.46
CA SER A 87 -11.75 20.61 -4.77
C SER A 87 -12.80 21.40 -3.97
N HIS A 88 -12.37 22.39 -3.19
CA HIS A 88 -13.27 23.27 -2.46
C HIS A 88 -14.14 24.13 -3.38
N LEU A 89 -13.59 24.63 -4.49
CA LEU A 89 -14.35 25.37 -5.50
C LEU A 89 -15.43 24.48 -6.14
N SER A 90 -15.12 23.22 -6.44
CA SER A 90 -16.07 22.25 -6.99
C SER A 90 -17.19 21.92 -6.01
N ARG A 91 -16.88 21.79 -4.71
CA ARG A 91 -17.88 21.63 -3.63
C ARG A 91 -18.82 22.83 -3.51
N LEU A 92 -18.28 24.05 -3.59
CA LEU A 92 -19.07 25.28 -3.57
C LEU A 92 -20.02 25.34 -4.78
N LEU A 93 -19.53 25.00 -5.98
CA LEU A 93 -20.33 24.96 -7.21
C LEU A 93 -21.43 23.89 -7.16
N PHE A 94 -21.10 22.71 -6.63
CA PHE A 94 -22.07 21.63 -6.43
C PHE A 94 -23.18 22.06 -5.47
N SER A 95 -22.82 22.61 -4.31
CA SER A 95 -23.78 23.09 -3.29
C SER A 95 -24.67 24.21 -3.85
N PHE A 96 -24.08 25.16 -4.60
CA PHE A 96 -24.83 26.21 -5.28
C PHE A 96 -25.80 25.68 -6.35
N SER A 97 -25.48 24.56 -7.02
CA SER A 97 -26.37 23.96 -8.02
C SER A 97 -27.55 23.18 -7.45
N GLN A 98 -27.39 22.62 -6.24
CA GLN A 98 -28.43 21.84 -5.56
C GLN A 98 -29.51 22.75 -4.95
N ASP A 99 -29.12 23.91 -4.43
CA ASP A 99 -30.01 24.90 -3.83
C ASP A 99 -30.56 25.88 -4.90
N LYS A 100 -31.63 25.45 -5.58
CA LYS A 100 -32.24 26.20 -6.68
C LYS A 100 -32.80 27.56 -6.25
N ASP A 101 -33.31 27.67 -5.03
CA ASP A 101 -33.90 28.91 -4.52
C ASP A 101 -32.80 29.94 -4.22
N PHE A 102 -31.70 29.49 -3.62
CA PHE A 102 -30.52 30.33 -3.43
C PHE A 102 -29.87 30.75 -4.77
N ALA A 103 -29.71 29.81 -5.71
CA ALA A 103 -29.13 30.10 -7.02
C ALA A 103 -29.92 31.14 -7.83
N ASN A 104 -31.25 31.13 -7.71
CA ASN A 104 -32.12 32.10 -8.36
C ASN A 104 -31.99 33.50 -7.72
N ASN A 105 -31.93 33.57 -6.38
CA ASN A 105 -31.80 34.83 -5.64
C ASN A 105 -30.44 35.50 -5.82
N TYR A 106 -29.38 34.73 -6.08
CA TYR A 106 -28.01 35.22 -6.26
C TYR A 106 -27.46 34.95 -7.67
N SER A 107 -28.30 35.12 -8.68
CA SER A 107 -27.92 34.92 -10.09
C SER A 107 -26.90 35.98 -10.57
N GLY A 108 -25.90 35.54 -11.34
CA GLY A 108 -24.83 36.43 -11.83
C GLY A 108 -25.32 37.50 -12.83
N LEU A 109 -24.65 38.66 -12.84
CA LEU A 109 -24.86 39.75 -13.80
C LEU A 109 -24.90 39.26 -15.27
N HIS A 110 -25.77 39.85 -16.09
CA HIS A 110 -25.86 39.50 -17.51
C HIS A 110 -24.59 39.89 -18.30
N GLN A 111 -24.21 39.05 -19.27
CA GLN A 111 -23.06 39.32 -20.15
C GLN A 111 -23.34 40.53 -21.05
N GLY A 112 -22.41 41.49 -21.11
CA GLY A 112 -22.48 42.62 -22.03
C GLY A 112 -22.16 42.22 -23.47
N VAL A 113 -22.80 42.88 -24.45
CA VAL A 113 -22.59 42.63 -25.90
C VAL A 113 -21.17 42.97 -26.37
N SER A 114 -20.43 43.77 -25.60
CA SER A 114 -19.03 44.11 -25.86
C SER A 114 -18.28 44.39 -24.56
N ARG A 115 -16.95 44.28 -24.57
CA ARG A 115 -16.11 44.61 -23.39
C ARG A 115 -16.38 46.02 -22.85
N GLY A 116 -16.62 46.99 -23.74
CA GLY A 116 -16.95 48.37 -23.36
C GLY A 116 -18.28 48.46 -22.60
N ASN A 117 -19.27 47.66 -23.01
CA ASN A 117 -20.55 47.53 -22.31
C ASN A 117 -20.35 46.87 -20.93
N THR A 118 -19.65 45.74 -20.86
CA THR A 118 -19.32 45.04 -19.60
C THR A 118 -18.62 45.96 -18.59
N LYS A 119 -17.63 46.76 -19.03
CA LYS A 119 -16.95 47.73 -18.17
C LYS A 119 -17.88 48.84 -17.67
N THR A 120 -18.84 49.26 -18.49
CA THR A 120 -19.79 50.31 -18.11
C THR A 120 -20.77 49.79 -17.07
N ILE A 121 -21.31 48.57 -17.27
CA ILE A 121 -22.18 47.87 -16.32
C ILE A 121 -21.47 47.70 -14.96
N LEU A 122 -20.23 47.16 -14.98
CA LEU A 122 -19.48 46.92 -13.75
C LEU A 122 -19.11 48.21 -13.02
N ARG A 123 -18.70 49.26 -13.74
CA ARG A 123 -18.40 50.57 -13.12
C ARG A 123 -19.67 51.26 -12.60
N SER A 124 -20.81 51.11 -13.27
CA SER A 124 -22.09 51.61 -12.75
C SER A 124 -22.55 50.89 -11.48
N ALA A 125 -22.12 49.64 -11.30
CA ALA A 125 -22.31 48.88 -10.06
C ALA A 125 -21.20 49.13 -9.01
N GLY A 126 -20.28 50.07 -9.24
CA GLY A 126 -19.24 50.46 -8.29
C GLY A 126 -17.94 49.65 -8.33
N ALA A 127 -17.72 48.81 -9.35
CA ALA A 127 -16.52 47.97 -9.43
C ALA A 127 -15.24 48.75 -9.80
N ASP A 128 -14.21 48.69 -8.97
CA ASP A 128 -12.83 49.09 -9.32
C ASP A 128 -12.12 47.99 -10.12
N LEU A 129 -12.26 48.02 -11.44
CA LEU A 129 -11.62 47.08 -12.38
C LEU A 129 -10.10 47.24 -12.49
N LYS A 130 -9.51 48.27 -11.89
CA LYS A 130 -8.07 48.52 -11.94
C LYS A 130 -7.34 47.86 -10.79
N ASN A 131 -7.92 47.84 -9.59
CA ASN A 131 -7.21 47.38 -8.39
C ASN A 131 -7.87 46.21 -7.66
N GLU A 132 -9.19 46.00 -7.77
CA GLU A 132 -9.92 45.06 -6.90
C GLU A 132 -10.78 44.04 -7.70
N HIS A 133 -11.55 44.51 -8.68
CA HIS A 133 -12.63 43.73 -9.32
C HIS A 133 -12.25 43.20 -10.73
N PHE A 134 -10.97 43.02 -11.00
CA PHE A 134 -10.49 42.61 -12.34
C PHE A 134 -10.82 41.14 -12.68
N LEU A 135 -10.93 40.25 -11.68
CA LEU A 135 -11.37 38.86 -11.88
C LEU A 135 -12.87 38.76 -12.19
N LEU A 136 -13.67 39.71 -11.70
CA LEU A 136 -15.08 39.81 -12.04
C LEU A 136 -15.28 40.19 -13.52
N GLU A 137 -14.49 41.13 -14.06
CA GLU A 137 -14.46 41.41 -15.51
C GLU A 137 -14.07 40.16 -16.30
N LEU A 138 -13.08 39.39 -15.82
CA LEU A 138 -12.60 38.18 -16.46
C LEU A 138 -13.70 37.11 -16.57
N VAL A 139 -14.45 36.85 -15.50
CA VAL A 139 -15.49 35.82 -15.45
C VAL A 139 -16.71 36.20 -16.29
N ILE A 140 -17.12 37.47 -16.29
CA ILE A 140 -18.31 37.95 -17.03
C ILE A 140 -18.03 38.06 -18.54
N GLN A 141 -16.81 38.42 -18.94
CA GLN A 141 -16.48 38.60 -20.34
C GLN A 141 -16.41 37.23 -21.06
N PRO A 142 -17.12 37.04 -22.18
CA PRO A 142 -17.03 35.81 -22.96
C PRO A 142 -15.63 35.67 -23.56
N GLN A 143 -15.11 34.44 -23.52
CA GLN A 143 -13.85 34.10 -24.16
C GLN A 143 -13.96 34.27 -25.69
N PRO A 144 -12.99 34.90 -26.36
CA PRO A 144 -13.01 34.99 -27.81
C PRO A 144 -12.81 33.61 -28.44
N PRO A 145 -13.65 33.23 -29.43
CA PRO A 145 -13.52 31.94 -30.11
C PRO A 145 -12.23 31.88 -30.93
N SER A 146 -11.69 30.68 -31.07
CA SER A 146 -10.57 30.34 -31.96
C SER A 146 -11.06 29.38 -33.04
N ASP A 147 -10.40 29.36 -34.20
CA ASP A 147 -10.69 28.37 -35.25
C ASP A 147 -10.28 26.94 -34.81
N ASN A 148 -9.53 26.82 -33.71
CA ASN A 148 -9.08 25.56 -33.12
C ASN A 148 -9.72 25.32 -31.74
N LYS A 149 -10.58 24.30 -31.64
CA LYS A 149 -11.24 23.87 -30.40
C LYS A 149 -10.26 23.57 -29.25
N LEU A 150 -9.05 23.09 -29.56
CA LEU A 150 -8.02 22.83 -28.56
C LEU A 150 -7.50 24.13 -27.91
N LEU A 151 -7.32 25.18 -28.72
CA LEU A 151 -6.92 26.50 -28.22
C LEU A 151 -8.02 27.12 -27.36
N ASP A 152 -9.29 26.92 -27.72
CA ASP A 152 -10.41 27.37 -26.88
C ASP A 152 -10.40 26.71 -25.50
N ARG A 153 -10.13 25.40 -25.43
CA ARG A 153 -9.96 24.71 -24.15
C ARG A 153 -8.76 25.26 -23.38
N LEU A 154 -7.60 25.48 -24.02
CA LEU A 154 -6.39 25.99 -23.36
C LEU A 154 -6.52 27.43 -22.85
N ARG A 155 -7.22 28.31 -23.59
CA ARG A 155 -7.52 29.68 -23.14
C ARG A 155 -8.41 29.66 -21.89
N ARG A 156 -9.34 28.71 -21.81
CA ARG A 156 -10.20 28.49 -20.64
C ARG A 156 -9.41 27.92 -19.47
N THR A 157 -8.49 26.99 -19.72
CA THR A 157 -7.53 26.49 -18.73
C THR A 157 -6.72 27.64 -18.11
N LEU A 158 -6.20 28.57 -18.93
CA LEU A 158 -5.46 29.74 -18.46
C LEU A 158 -6.31 30.68 -17.59
N LYS A 159 -7.59 30.85 -17.92
CA LYS A 159 -8.56 31.62 -17.13
C LYS A 159 -8.78 31.00 -15.75
N ILE A 160 -8.99 29.68 -15.68
CA ILE A 160 -9.16 28.95 -14.41
C ILE A 160 -7.85 29.00 -13.60
N TRP A 161 -6.70 28.83 -14.25
CA TRP A 161 -5.39 28.93 -13.60
C TRP A 161 -5.18 30.26 -12.88
N LEU A 162 -5.54 31.40 -13.50
CA LEU A 162 -5.45 32.72 -12.87
C LEU A 162 -6.37 32.88 -11.65
N ILE A 163 -7.58 32.28 -11.70
CA ILE A 163 -8.52 32.31 -10.57
C ILE A 163 -7.91 31.56 -9.38
N VAL A 164 -7.38 30.36 -9.61
CA VAL A 164 -6.75 29.55 -8.56
C VAL A 164 -5.50 30.26 -8.00
N GLN A 165 -4.65 30.83 -8.86
CA GLN A 165 -3.48 31.63 -8.45
C GLN A 165 -3.86 32.85 -7.57
N ALA A 166 -5.04 33.44 -7.75
CA ALA A 166 -5.53 34.53 -6.91
C ALA A 166 -6.05 34.03 -5.55
N LEU A 167 -6.74 32.88 -5.53
CA LEU A 167 -7.21 32.24 -4.30
C LEU A 167 -6.05 31.80 -3.41
N GLU A 168 -5.03 31.16 -3.98
CA GLU A 168 -3.78 30.75 -3.31
C GLU A 168 -3.13 31.95 -2.60
N ARG A 169 -2.91 33.06 -3.32
CA ARG A 169 -2.30 34.28 -2.76
C ARG A 169 -3.14 34.94 -1.66
N THR A 170 -4.47 34.83 -1.76
CA THR A 170 -5.39 35.39 -0.77
C THR A 170 -5.31 34.60 0.53
N ALA A 171 -5.38 33.27 0.44
CA ALA A 171 -5.43 32.39 1.60
C ALA A 171 -4.05 32.24 2.29
N GLU A 172 -2.97 32.05 1.52
CA GLU A 172 -1.63 31.76 2.08
C GLU A 172 -0.79 33.00 2.39
N HIS A 173 -0.98 34.08 1.64
CA HIS A 173 -0.09 35.25 1.69
C HIS A 173 -0.81 36.56 2.05
N ASN A 174 -2.10 36.49 2.37
CA ASN A 174 -2.94 37.65 2.65
C ASN A 174 -2.82 38.73 1.55
N CYS A 175 -2.72 38.29 0.30
CA CYS A 175 -2.55 39.14 -0.89
C CYS A 175 -3.73 38.96 -1.85
N PRO A 176 -4.89 39.58 -1.55
CA PRO A 176 -6.11 39.43 -2.37
C PRO A 176 -5.97 40.01 -3.79
N HIS A 177 -5.17 41.06 -3.96
CA HIS A 177 -5.06 41.78 -5.22
C HIS A 177 -3.61 41.94 -5.67
N ASP A 178 -3.27 41.37 -6.83
CA ASP A 178 -1.91 41.34 -7.38
C ASP A 178 -1.83 42.05 -8.75
N ASN A 179 -0.85 42.94 -8.94
CA ASN A 179 -0.67 43.70 -10.17
C ASN A 179 -0.36 42.81 -11.39
N GLN A 180 0.35 41.70 -11.22
CA GLN A 180 0.67 40.77 -12.30
C GLN A 180 -0.58 40.00 -12.72
N ILE A 181 -1.38 39.50 -11.76
CA ILE A 181 -2.67 38.85 -12.06
C ILE A 181 -3.60 39.83 -12.78
N GLN A 182 -3.68 41.07 -12.30
CA GLN A 182 -4.46 42.14 -12.95
C GLN A 182 -4.04 42.37 -14.40
N GLN A 183 -2.73 42.39 -14.68
CA GLN A 183 -2.19 42.60 -16.02
C GLN A 183 -2.54 41.44 -16.98
N VAL A 184 -2.50 40.19 -16.51
CA VAL A 184 -2.89 39.03 -17.32
C VAL A 184 -4.41 39.00 -17.49
N ALA A 185 -5.20 39.12 -16.42
CA ALA A 185 -6.66 39.13 -16.47
C ALA A 185 -7.22 40.22 -17.41
N SER A 186 -6.69 41.45 -17.31
CA SER A 186 -7.12 42.56 -18.18
C SER A 186 -6.78 42.34 -19.66
N THR A 187 -5.77 41.51 -19.96
CA THR A 187 -5.39 41.10 -21.31
C THR A 187 -6.32 40.02 -21.85
N LEU A 188 -6.72 39.03 -21.04
CA LEU A 188 -7.70 38.01 -21.41
C LEU A 188 -9.11 38.56 -21.67
N CYS A 189 -9.42 39.77 -21.20
CA CYS A 189 -10.66 40.47 -21.53
C CYS A 189 -10.62 41.24 -22.86
N LEU A 190 -9.50 41.24 -23.61
CA LEU A 190 -9.40 41.95 -24.90
C LEU A 190 -10.16 41.23 -26.04
N PRO A 191 -10.64 41.95 -27.07
CA PRO A 191 -11.20 41.34 -28.28
C PRO A 191 -10.17 40.41 -28.96
N GLY A 192 -10.65 39.33 -29.61
CA GLY A 192 -9.81 38.32 -30.26
C GLY A 192 -8.88 38.85 -31.36
N GLU A 193 -9.20 40.00 -31.96
CA GLU A 193 -8.40 40.69 -32.99
C GLU A 193 -7.14 41.38 -32.43
N ASN A 194 -6.93 41.37 -31.12
CA ASN A 194 -5.79 42.04 -30.49
C ASN A 194 -4.48 41.25 -30.67
N SER A 195 -3.38 41.94 -31.01
CA SER A 195 -2.06 41.33 -31.18
C SER A 195 -1.49 40.64 -29.93
N LYS A 196 -2.06 40.85 -28.75
CA LYS A 196 -1.68 40.12 -27.53
C LYS A 196 -2.23 38.69 -27.48
N TRP A 197 -3.32 38.39 -28.20
CA TRP A 197 -3.87 37.03 -28.25
C TRP A 197 -2.97 36.06 -29.01
N THR A 198 -2.29 36.51 -30.07
CA THR A 198 -1.30 35.68 -30.76
C THR A 198 -0.13 35.30 -29.86
N LEU A 199 0.28 36.19 -28.95
CA LEU A 199 1.29 35.90 -27.94
C LEU A 199 0.80 34.89 -26.89
N ILE A 200 -0.45 35.02 -26.44
CA ILE A 200 -1.09 34.07 -25.51
C ILE A 200 -1.20 32.69 -26.16
N ASP A 201 -1.68 32.61 -27.40
CA ASP A 201 -1.81 31.35 -28.12
C ASP A 201 -0.43 30.69 -28.33
N ASN A 202 0.61 31.47 -28.65
CA ASN A 202 1.99 30.95 -28.74
C ASN A 202 2.48 30.37 -27.40
N ILE A 203 2.18 31.01 -26.27
CA ILE A 203 2.51 30.48 -24.93
C ILE A 203 1.76 29.16 -24.70
N LEU A 204 0.46 29.12 -25.01
CA LEU A 204 -0.38 27.95 -24.78
C LEU A 204 0.05 26.77 -25.67
N GLU A 205 0.35 27.00 -26.94
CA GLU A 205 0.89 25.98 -27.84
C GLU A 205 2.27 25.47 -27.39
N MET A 206 3.15 26.37 -26.92
CA MET A 206 4.44 25.96 -26.36
C MET A 206 4.29 25.19 -25.06
N SER A 207 3.34 25.57 -24.20
CA SER A 207 3.04 24.84 -22.96
C SER A 207 2.52 23.44 -23.25
N LEU A 208 1.67 23.27 -24.27
CA LEU A 208 1.18 21.96 -24.72
C LEU A 208 2.31 21.10 -25.30
N LYS A 209 3.24 21.70 -26.06
CA LYS A 209 4.42 20.99 -26.57
C LYS A 209 5.33 20.51 -25.45
N ALA A 210 5.46 21.28 -24.38
CA ALA A 210 6.26 20.94 -23.20
C ALA A 210 5.58 19.86 -22.32
N CYS A 211 4.25 19.77 -22.35
CA CYS A 211 3.47 18.76 -21.64
C CYS A 211 2.43 18.13 -22.57
N PRO A 212 2.83 17.20 -23.48
CA PRO A 212 1.98 16.68 -24.56
C PRO A 212 0.93 15.65 -24.09
N SER A 213 0.37 15.81 -22.89
CA SER A 213 -0.65 14.93 -22.32
C SER A 213 -2.04 15.52 -22.51
N ASP A 214 -3.03 14.68 -22.84
CA ASP A 214 -4.45 15.05 -22.84
C ASP A 214 -4.97 15.33 -21.41
N HIS A 215 -4.24 14.84 -20.39
CA HIS A 215 -4.50 15.01 -18.97
C HIS A 215 -3.23 15.47 -18.24
N TYR A 216 -3.23 16.71 -17.77
CA TYR A 216 -2.18 17.36 -16.99
C TYR A 216 -2.72 17.92 -15.67
N SER A 217 -1.94 17.85 -14.59
CA SER A 217 -2.33 18.42 -13.30
C SER A 217 -2.18 19.96 -13.30
N TYR A 218 -2.69 20.63 -12.27
CA TYR A 218 -2.57 22.09 -12.14
C TYR A 218 -1.10 22.53 -12.02
N SER A 219 -0.30 21.82 -11.24
CA SER A 219 1.14 22.10 -11.09
C SER A 219 1.94 21.84 -12.37
N GLN A 220 1.60 20.79 -13.12
CA GLN A 220 2.20 20.52 -14.44
C GLN A 220 1.88 21.65 -15.43
N PHE A 221 0.63 22.13 -15.46
CA PHE A 221 0.24 23.26 -16.29
C PHE A 221 0.95 24.55 -15.90
N ASN A 222 1.04 24.85 -14.59
CA ASN A 222 1.76 26.02 -14.08
C ASN A 222 3.24 26.01 -14.53
N LEU A 223 3.87 24.84 -14.46
CA LEU A 223 5.26 24.63 -14.86
C LEU A 223 5.46 24.77 -16.37
N ALA A 224 4.56 24.20 -17.17
CA ALA A 224 4.58 24.32 -18.62
C ALA A 224 4.39 25.76 -19.09
N ILE A 225 3.51 26.53 -18.44
CA ILE A 225 3.34 27.97 -18.67
C ILE A 225 4.63 28.72 -18.32
N ARG A 226 5.23 28.43 -17.16
CA ARG A 226 6.49 29.07 -16.74
C ARG A 226 7.61 28.81 -17.73
N HIS A 227 7.77 27.57 -18.17
CA HIS A 227 8.75 27.18 -19.18
C HIS A 227 8.50 27.92 -20.51
N ALA A 228 7.27 27.89 -21.02
CA ALA A 228 6.89 28.56 -22.26
C ALA A 228 7.15 30.08 -22.20
N ALA A 229 6.76 30.73 -21.09
CA ALA A 229 7.01 32.15 -20.87
C ALA A 229 8.51 32.47 -20.85
N SER A 230 9.32 31.66 -20.15
CA SER A 230 10.77 31.86 -20.05
C SER A 230 11.49 31.72 -21.40
N GLN A 231 11.13 30.69 -22.19
CA GLN A 231 11.66 30.46 -23.53
C GLN A 231 11.29 31.61 -24.49
N LEU A 232 10.07 32.13 -24.40
CA LEU A 232 9.64 33.26 -25.21
C LEU A 232 10.32 34.56 -24.78
N ILE A 233 10.51 34.82 -23.48
CA ILE A 233 11.23 36.02 -23.00
C ILE A 233 12.62 36.12 -23.63
N ALA A 234 13.35 35.00 -23.76
CA ALA A 234 14.65 34.98 -24.44
C ALA A 234 14.57 35.43 -25.91
N ARG A 235 13.47 35.12 -26.61
CA ARG A 235 13.23 35.48 -28.02
C ARG A 235 12.77 36.93 -28.22
N TYR A 236 12.09 37.52 -27.24
CA TYR A 236 11.52 38.88 -27.31
C TYR A 236 12.40 39.92 -26.60
N SER A 237 13.64 40.14 -27.06
CA SER A 237 14.64 40.98 -26.38
C SER A 237 14.78 42.43 -26.93
N GLY A 238 13.96 42.85 -27.90
CA GLY A 238 14.07 44.14 -28.58
C GLY A 238 13.24 45.30 -27.99
N PRO A 239 13.56 46.58 -28.31
CA PRO A 239 12.80 47.74 -27.83
C PRO A 239 11.37 47.84 -28.37
N GLU A 240 11.09 47.25 -29.54
CA GLU A 240 9.76 47.22 -30.17
C GLU A 240 8.79 46.23 -29.48
N THR A 241 9.31 45.23 -28.76
CA THR A 241 8.53 44.16 -28.11
C THR A 241 8.29 44.40 -26.62
N ARG A 242 8.42 45.66 -26.16
CA ARG A 242 8.39 46.01 -24.73
C ARG A 242 7.05 45.69 -24.05
N LYS A 243 5.92 45.78 -24.77
CA LYS A 243 4.58 45.52 -24.22
C LYS A 243 4.31 44.02 -24.11
N GLU A 244 4.78 43.25 -25.08
CA GLU A 244 4.77 41.78 -25.13
C GLU A 244 5.65 41.20 -24.01
N LEU A 245 6.85 41.76 -23.83
CA LEU A 245 7.77 41.38 -22.76
C LEU A 245 7.19 41.61 -21.36
N LEU A 246 6.44 42.71 -21.16
CA LEU A 246 5.75 42.97 -19.90
C LEU A 246 4.68 41.91 -19.60
N LEU A 247 3.92 41.46 -20.61
CA LEU A 247 2.92 40.41 -20.44
C LEU A 247 3.58 39.05 -20.15
N LEU A 248 4.64 38.70 -20.90
CA LEU A 248 5.40 37.47 -20.67
C LEU A 248 6.00 37.42 -19.26
N ARG A 249 6.59 38.53 -18.80
CA ARG A 249 7.11 38.63 -17.43
C ARG A 249 6.01 38.57 -16.39
N ALA A 250 4.83 39.12 -16.65
CA ALA A 250 3.69 38.99 -15.73
C ALA A 250 3.26 37.52 -15.58
N ILE A 251 3.12 36.80 -16.69
CA ILE A 251 2.77 35.36 -16.69
C ILE A 251 3.86 34.55 -15.98
N GLN A 252 5.14 34.78 -16.28
CA GLN A 252 6.26 34.12 -15.61
C GLN A 252 6.24 34.35 -14.10
N ARG A 253 6.07 35.61 -13.66
CA ARG A 253 6.06 35.99 -12.25
C ARG A 253 4.89 35.40 -11.48
N VAL A 254 3.71 35.34 -12.11
CA VAL A 254 2.55 34.65 -11.52
C VAL A 254 2.87 33.16 -11.34
N ALA A 255 3.41 32.51 -12.37
CA ALA A 255 3.76 31.08 -12.30
C ALA A 255 4.92 30.75 -11.35
N GLU A 256 5.79 31.73 -11.06
CA GLU A 256 6.87 31.64 -10.05
C GLU A 256 6.40 31.90 -8.62
N GLY A 257 5.14 32.30 -8.41
CA GLY A 257 4.63 32.65 -7.09
C GLY A 257 5.12 34.01 -6.57
N GLN A 258 5.65 34.89 -7.43
CA GLN A 258 6.05 36.23 -6.99
C GLN A 258 4.81 37.07 -6.62
N LEU A 259 4.91 37.80 -5.52
CA LEU A 259 3.86 38.67 -4.99
C LEU A 259 4.14 40.13 -5.35
N ASN A 260 3.16 40.81 -5.94
CA ASN A 260 3.24 42.23 -6.28
C ASN A 260 1.90 42.93 -5.98
N PRO A 261 1.60 43.21 -4.70
CA PRO A 261 0.30 43.74 -4.30
C PRO A 261 -0.01 45.10 -4.95
N THR A 262 -1.29 45.33 -5.28
CA THR A 262 -1.76 46.65 -5.74
C THR A 262 -1.61 47.70 -4.62
N ARG A 263 -1.41 48.98 -4.98
CA ARG A 263 -1.16 50.11 -4.04
C ARG A 263 -2.27 50.35 -2.98
N ALA A 264 -3.37 49.60 -3.03
CA ALA A 264 -4.54 49.71 -2.15
C ALA A 264 -4.45 48.89 -0.85
N GLN A 265 -3.27 48.36 -0.47
CA GLN A 265 -3.05 47.68 0.83
C GLN A 265 -3.04 48.62 2.07
N LYS A 266 -3.80 49.73 2.06
CA LYS A 266 -3.93 50.63 3.23
C LYS A 266 -5.24 50.47 4.01
N THR A 267 -6.11 49.55 3.63
CA THR A 267 -7.36 49.32 4.33
C THR A 267 -7.25 47.99 5.07
N GLU A 268 -7.39 48.03 6.40
CA GLU A 268 -7.69 46.83 7.20
C GLU A 268 -8.84 46.08 6.51
N THR A 269 -8.66 44.78 6.27
CA THR A 269 -9.69 43.93 5.69
C THR A 269 -10.98 44.06 6.50
N ALA A 270 -12.13 44.25 5.83
CA ALA A 270 -13.41 44.54 6.48
C ALA A 270 -13.92 43.44 7.44
N PHE A 271 -13.28 42.26 7.44
CA PHE A 271 -13.50 41.16 8.38
C PHE A 271 -12.23 40.31 8.52
N GLN A 272 -11.98 39.79 9.73
CA GLN A 272 -10.94 38.79 9.98
C GLN A 272 -11.47 37.41 9.62
N THR A 273 -10.77 36.69 8.75
CA THR A 273 -11.10 35.31 8.35
C THR A 273 -9.95 34.38 8.68
N SER A 274 -10.30 33.22 9.25
CA SER A 274 -9.38 32.11 9.44
C SER A 274 -9.63 31.12 8.32
N PHE A 275 -8.64 30.90 7.45
CA PHE A 275 -8.73 29.92 6.35
C PHE A 275 -8.36 28.52 6.84
N THR A 276 -8.73 28.17 8.07
CA THR A 276 -8.23 26.98 8.75
C THR A 276 -8.58 25.71 7.98
N ASN A 277 -9.78 25.58 7.39
CA ASN A 277 -10.14 24.38 6.64
C ASN A 277 -9.46 24.31 5.26
N LEU A 278 -9.29 25.46 4.60
CA LEU A 278 -8.53 25.57 3.34
C LEU A 278 -7.05 25.21 3.52
N LEU A 279 -6.47 25.55 4.68
CA LEU A 279 -5.07 25.26 5.05
C LEU A 279 -4.90 23.91 5.79
N GLN A 280 -5.95 23.37 6.42
CA GLN A 280 -5.95 22.04 7.04
C GLN A 280 -5.87 20.91 6.03
N ALA A 281 -6.30 21.13 4.79
CA ALA A 281 -6.05 20.20 3.68
C ALA A 281 -4.53 19.89 3.49
N THR A 282 -3.64 20.71 4.08
CA THR A 282 -2.19 20.48 4.17
C THR A 282 -1.66 19.93 5.51
N GLU A 283 -2.48 19.68 6.53
CA GLU A 283 -2.02 19.08 7.81
C GLU A 283 -1.68 17.57 7.70
N GLY A 284 -2.10 16.93 6.60
CA GLY A 284 -1.63 15.61 6.17
C GLY A 284 -0.34 15.65 5.33
N ALA A 285 0.26 16.83 5.11
CA ALA A 285 1.44 16.96 4.26
C ALA A 285 2.64 16.21 4.83
N LEU A 286 3.41 15.59 3.94
CA LEU A 286 4.68 14.95 4.26
C LEU A 286 5.61 15.94 4.98
N ASP A 287 5.88 15.68 6.28
CA ASP A 287 6.86 16.45 7.03
C ASP A 287 8.27 16.00 6.63
N LEU A 288 8.90 16.80 5.78
CA LEU A 288 10.31 16.65 5.38
C LEU A 288 11.23 17.58 6.19
N SER A 289 10.69 18.30 7.17
CA SER A 289 11.38 19.41 7.84
C SER A 289 12.11 19.00 9.12
N SER A 290 11.84 17.81 9.65
CA SER A 290 12.47 17.34 10.89
C SER A 290 13.38 16.11 10.69
N SER A 291 14.64 16.24 11.15
CA SER A 291 15.55 15.10 11.35
C SER A 291 15.22 14.31 12.63
N ALA A 292 14.13 14.66 13.31
CA ALA A 292 13.76 14.17 14.64
C ALA A 292 12.53 13.26 14.64
N GLY A 293 11.80 13.16 13.52
CA GLY A 293 10.75 12.17 13.33
C GLY A 293 11.34 10.81 12.98
N GLY A 294 10.83 9.74 13.60
CA GLY A 294 11.12 8.37 13.18
C GLY A 294 10.75 8.12 11.71
N PRO A 295 11.11 6.95 11.16
CA PRO A 295 10.80 6.61 9.78
C PRO A 295 9.29 6.72 9.52
N GLN A 296 8.91 7.43 8.47
CA GLN A 296 7.53 7.58 8.02
C GLN A 296 7.19 6.46 7.03
N LEU A 297 5.96 5.96 7.05
CA LEU A 297 5.56 4.85 6.20
C LEU A 297 4.43 5.31 5.26
N LEU A 298 4.71 5.29 3.96
CA LEU A 298 3.87 5.80 2.88
C LEU A 298 3.16 4.63 2.18
N ALA A 299 1.90 4.86 1.81
CA ALA A 299 1.18 3.97 0.91
C ALA A 299 1.55 4.30 -0.54
N TYR A 300 1.83 3.28 -1.36
CA TYR A 300 2.27 3.46 -2.75
C TYR A 300 1.64 2.39 -3.67
N SER A 301 1.26 2.74 -4.90
CA SER A 301 0.71 1.82 -5.91
C SER A 301 1.54 1.90 -7.19
N ASP A 302 1.73 0.77 -7.86
CA ASP A 302 2.36 0.70 -9.19
C ASP A 302 1.40 1.12 -10.32
N SER A 303 0.08 1.24 -10.06
CA SER A 303 -0.92 1.71 -11.03
C SER A 303 -1.50 3.08 -10.64
N GLU A 304 -1.85 3.89 -11.66
CA GLU A 304 -2.56 5.17 -11.50
C GLU A 304 -4.07 4.99 -11.30
N THR A 305 -4.60 3.77 -11.43
CA THR A 305 -6.03 3.53 -11.32
C THR A 305 -6.47 3.67 -9.86
N ASP A 306 -7.30 4.68 -9.59
CA ASP A 306 -8.14 4.83 -8.39
C ASP A 306 -9.15 3.68 -8.19
N SER A 307 -8.88 2.49 -8.74
CA SER A 307 -9.60 1.30 -8.34
C SER A 307 -9.35 1.13 -6.85
N ALA A 308 -10.43 1.18 -6.07
CA ALA A 308 -10.52 0.95 -4.63
C ALA A 308 -10.06 -0.47 -4.20
N ASP A 309 -9.05 -1.01 -4.86
CA ASP A 309 -8.38 -2.23 -4.46
C ASP A 309 -7.38 -1.85 -3.37
N GLU A 310 -7.82 -2.00 -2.13
CA GLU A 310 -7.04 -1.74 -0.91
C GLU A 310 -5.65 -2.40 -0.96
N GLU A 311 -5.50 -3.43 -1.79
CA GLU A 311 -4.37 -4.32 -1.86
C GLU A 311 -3.32 -3.96 -2.92
N ALA A 312 -3.61 -3.00 -3.81
CA ALA A 312 -2.64 -2.42 -4.74
C ALA A 312 -1.66 -1.47 -4.03
N LEU A 313 -1.96 -1.09 -2.79
CA LEU A 313 -1.13 -0.21 -1.96
C LEU A 313 -0.07 -1.01 -1.18
N HIS A 314 1.16 -0.92 -1.64
CA HIS A 314 2.37 -1.35 -0.96
C HIS A 314 2.86 -0.32 0.06
N GLN A 315 3.73 -0.75 0.97
CA GLN A 315 4.32 0.07 2.02
C GLN A 315 5.74 0.54 1.66
N LEU A 316 5.99 1.82 1.83
CA LEU A 316 7.28 2.45 1.55
C LEU A 316 7.74 3.28 2.74
N LEU A 317 8.86 2.91 3.35
CA LEU A 317 9.49 3.71 4.41
C LEU A 317 10.20 4.90 3.78
N LEU A 318 9.83 6.09 4.20
CA LEU A 318 10.58 7.33 4.02
C LEU A 318 11.35 7.59 5.32
N PHE A 319 12.66 7.66 5.24
CA PHE A 319 13.51 7.88 6.42
C PHE A 319 14.59 8.93 6.14
N GLY A 320 14.94 9.66 7.19
CA GLY A 320 16.05 10.60 7.17
C GLY A 320 17.38 9.86 7.04
N VAL A 321 18.28 10.40 6.22
CA VAL A 321 19.68 9.95 6.12
C VAL A 321 20.61 11.12 6.34
N ASP A 322 21.79 10.83 6.90
CA ASP A 322 22.82 11.84 7.00
C ASP A 322 23.37 12.14 5.58
N PRO A 323 23.26 13.39 5.10
CA PRO A 323 23.77 13.78 3.79
C PRO A 323 25.28 13.56 3.61
N GLU A 324 26.05 13.54 4.71
CA GLU A 324 27.50 13.35 4.71
C GLU A 324 27.94 11.88 4.62
N GLU A 325 27.02 10.93 4.83
CA GLU A 325 27.28 9.49 4.74
C GLU A 325 27.43 9.01 3.28
N THR A 326 28.27 7.99 3.06
CA THR A 326 28.36 7.35 1.74
C THR A 326 27.03 6.67 1.38
N PRO A 327 26.73 6.44 0.09
CA PRO A 327 25.52 5.74 -0.34
C PRO A 327 25.32 4.37 0.32
N GLU A 328 26.42 3.66 0.57
CA GLU A 328 26.42 2.36 1.25
C GLU A 328 26.09 2.51 2.74
N GLN A 329 26.60 3.54 3.41
CA GLN A 329 26.26 3.86 4.80
C GLN A 329 24.79 4.24 4.95
N GLN A 330 24.29 5.13 4.08
CA GLN A 330 22.87 5.48 4.05
C GLN A 330 21.96 4.26 3.80
N LYS A 331 22.41 3.30 2.98
CA LYS A 331 21.71 2.03 2.75
C LYS A 331 21.72 1.14 3.99
N LEU A 332 22.83 1.07 4.72
CA LEU A 332 22.93 0.35 6.00
C LEU A 332 22.03 0.96 7.08
N SER A 333 21.89 2.29 7.12
CA SER A 333 20.95 2.99 7.99
C SER A 333 19.50 2.57 7.71
N GLY A 334 19.11 2.48 6.44
CA GLY A 334 17.80 1.94 6.03
C GLY A 334 17.61 0.47 6.42
N GLN A 335 18.63 -0.37 6.26
CA GLN A 335 18.57 -1.77 6.70
C GLN A 335 18.43 -1.91 8.22
N SER A 336 19.08 -1.04 8.99
CA SER A 336 18.97 -1.03 10.46
C SER A 336 17.54 -0.71 10.90
N ILE A 337 16.89 0.24 10.23
CA ILE A 337 15.47 0.57 10.46
C ILE A 337 14.57 -0.63 10.14
N LEU A 338 14.81 -1.34 9.03
CA LEU A 338 14.05 -2.56 8.71
C LEU A 338 14.20 -3.63 9.81
N MET A 339 15.43 -3.85 10.31
CA MET A 339 15.67 -4.82 11.38
C MET A 339 14.96 -4.44 12.68
N GLN A 340 15.01 -3.18 13.09
CA GLN A 340 14.28 -2.69 14.28
C GLN A 340 12.77 -2.87 14.12
N THR A 341 12.24 -2.53 12.95
CA THR A 341 10.82 -2.70 12.65
C THR A 341 10.43 -4.18 12.65
N ALA A 342 11.31 -5.06 12.18
CA ALA A 342 11.12 -6.51 12.21
C ALA A 342 11.14 -7.08 13.64
N GLU A 343 12.08 -6.63 14.47
CA GLU A 343 12.17 -7.02 15.88
C GLU A 343 10.87 -6.68 16.64
N LEU A 344 10.38 -5.45 16.48
CA LEU A 344 9.10 -5.01 17.07
C LEU A 344 7.92 -5.83 16.54
N SER A 345 7.92 -6.13 15.25
CA SER A 345 6.83 -6.88 14.59
C SER A 345 6.73 -8.33 15.05
N ASN A 346 7.82 -8.91 15.54
CA ASN A 346 7.88 -10.28 16.09
C ASN A 346 7.41 -10.38 17.55
N TYR A 347 7.15 -9.26 18.24
CA TYR A 347 6.71 -9.25 19.63
C TYR A 347 7.59 -10.08 20.59
N LEU A 348 8.90 -10.11 20.34
CA LEU A 348 9.85 -10.84 21.17
C LEU A 348 9.85 -10.26 22.60
N PRO A 349 9.62 -11.04 23.67
CA PRO A 349 9.55 -10.51 25.03
C PRO A 349 10.81 -9.74 25.44
N TRP A 350 11.96 -10.17 24.92
CA TRP A 350 13.26 -9.51 25.12
C TRP A 350 13.65 -8.72 23.87
N SER A 351 13.21 -7.46 23.82
CA SER A 351 13.47 -6.54 22.71
C SER A 351 14.00 -5.19 23.21
N TRP A 352 14.86 -4.55 22.43
CA TRP A 352 15.52 -3.32 22.83
C TRP A 352 14.61 -2.09 22.83
N GLU A 353 13.57 -2.07 21.98
CA GLU A 353 12.73 -0.88 21.73
C GLU A 353 11.48 -0.79 22.64
N LYS A 354 11.34 -1.67 23.63
CA LYS A 354 10.24 -1.68 24.61
C LYS A 354 10.73 -2.08 26.00
N PRO A 355 9.96 -1.90 27.09
CA PRO A 355 10.37 -2.34 28.42
C PRO A 355 10.64 -3.85 28.45
N LEU A 356 11.74 -4.26 29.09
CA LEU A 356 11.99 -5.69 29.31
C LEU A 356 11.01 -6.20 30.38
N PRO A 357 10.72 -7.51 30.44
CA PRO A 357 9.74 -8.03 31.39
C PRO A 357 9.99 -7.61 32.87
N PRO A 358 11.25 -7.62 33.38
CA PRO A 358 11.53 -7.11 34.73
C PRO A 358 11.32 -5.59 34.86
N GLU A 359 11.62 -4.82 33.81
CA GLU A 359 11.48 -3.36 33.82
C GLU A 359 10.02 -2.94 33.70
N ALA A 360 9.18 -3.67 32.96
CA ALA A 360 7.74 -3.45 32.89
C ALA A 360 7.12 -3.55 34.28
N HIS A 361 7.43 -4.62 35.02
CA HIS A 361 6.97 -4.80 36.40
C HIS A 361 7.46 -3.67 37.33
N GLN A 362 8.72 -3.24 37.19
CA GLN A 362 9.26 -2.13 37.98
C GLN A 362 8.61 -0.79 37.61
N LEU A 363 8.32 -0.57 36.34
CA LEU A 363 7.64 0.63 35.85
C LEU A 363 6.23 0.71 36.43
N ASP A 364 5.45 -0.39 36.42
CA ASP A 364 4.12 -0.42 37.01
C ASP A 364 4.13 -0.16 38.51
N GLN A 365 5.08 -0.77 39.25
CA GLN A 365 5.26 -0.49 40.67
C GLN A 365 5.61 0.98 40.92
N TRP A 366 6.51 1.53 40.10
CA TRP A 366 6.90 2.93 40.18
C TRP A 366 5.72 3.87 39.89
N ILE A 367 4.93 3.63 38.83
CA ILE A 367 3.75 4.43 38.50
C ILE A 367 2.78 4.44 39.68
N ASN A 368 2.47 3.28 40.27
CA ASN A 368 1.57 3.18 41.41
C ASN A 368 2.09 3.92 42.65
N CYS A 369 3.40 3.85 42.92
CA CYS A 369 4.00 4.59 44.04
C CYS A 369 3.95 6.12 43.79
N THR A 370 4.29 6.55 42.57
CA THR A 370 4.32 7.96 42.17
C THR A 370 2.92 8.58 42.19
N LEU A 371 1.88 7.84 41.76
CA LEU A 371 0.49 8.28 41.84
C LEU A 371 -0.02 8.43 43.29
N ALA A 372 0.59 7.72 44.24
CA ALA A 372 0.27 7.80 45.66
C ALA A 372 1.06 8.89 46.42
N GLU A 373 2.02 9.55 45.79
CA GLU A 373 2.77 10.64 46.43
C GLU A 373 1.89 11.87 46.66
N ASP A 374 2.13 12.64 47.73
CA ASP A 374 1.35 13.85 48.04
C ASP A 374 1.69 15.05 47.13
N ARG A 375 2.76 14.96 46.32
CA ARG A 375 3.21 16.08 45.49
C ARG A 375 2.41 16.13 44.17
N PRO A 376 1.76 17.25 43.83
CA PRO A 376 0.92 17.35 42.63
C PRO A 376 1.72 17.18 41.33
N GLU A 377 2.98 17.64 41.29
CA GLU A 377 3.89 17.42 40.17
C GLU A 377 4.16 15.93 39.92
N GLU A 378 4.45 15.17 40.98
CA GLU A 378 4.77 13.75 40.89
C GLU A 378 3.53 12.95 40.49
N LYS A 379 2.36 13.22 41.11
CA LYS A 379 1.09 12.58 40.71
C LYS A 379 0.75 12.81 39.25
N LEU A 380 0.84 14.07 38.78
CA LEU A 380 0.54 14.40 37.38
C LEU A 380 1.56 13.73 36.45
N GLY A 381 2.85 13.76 36.79
CA GLY A 381 3.89 13.08 36.01
C GLY A 381 3.67 11.58 35.92
N GLY A 382 3.30 10.93 37.03
CA GLY A 382 2.91 9.51 37.07
C GLY A 382 1.69 9.22 36.19
N ALA A 383 0.66 10.07 36.22
CA ALA A 383 -0.52 9.94 35.37
C ALA A 383 -0.21 10.08 33.87
N LEU A 384 0.66 11.02 33.49
CA LEU A 384 1.09 11.20 32.10
C LEU A 384 1.95 10.02 31.61
N VAL A 385 2.78 9.41 32.48
CA VAL A 385 3.52 8.19 32.14
C VAL A 385 2.58 6.98 32.01
N TRP A 386 1.57 6.88 32.88
CA TRP A 386 0.52 5.85 32.76
C TRP A 386 -0.22 5.97 31.41
N LEU A 387 -0.61 7.18 31.03
CA LEU A 387 -1.23 7.44 29.72
C LEU A 387 -0.28 7.08 28.57
N ALA A 388 1.01 7.39 28.68
CA ALA A 388 2.02 7.03 27.67
C ALA A 388 2.09 5.51 27.43
N VAL A 389 2.08 4.73 28.52
CA VAL A 389 2.15 3.26 28.47
C VAL A 389 0.87 2.68 27.85
N HIS A 390 -0.31 3.06 28.34
CA HIS A 390 -1.57 2.42 27.96
C HIS A 390 -2.22 2.97 26.69
N LEU A 391 -1.97 4.24 26.33
CA LEU A 391 -2.40 4.81 25.04
C LEU A 391 -1.35 4.65 23.93
N GLU A 392 -0.21 4.03 24.26
CA GLU A 392 0.90 3.73 23.34
C GLU A 392 1.44 4.97 22.62
N ARG A 393 1.78 6.00 23.41
CA ARG A 393 2.35 7.24 22.91
C ARG A 393 3.61 7.60 23.68
N SER A 394 4.57 8.21 22.99
CA SER A 394 5.70 8.82 23.70
C SER A 394 5.19 10.01 24.52
N LEU A 395 5.94 10.42 25.54
CA LEU A 395 5.58 11.56 26.38
C LEU A 395 5.43 12.86 25.57
N GLU A 396 6.17 13.00 24.47
CA GLU A 396 6.02 14.12 23.53
C GLU A 396 4.63 14.14 22.87
N PHE A 397 4.13 12.99 22.43
CA PHE A 397 2.78 12.86 21.86
C PHE A 397 1.69 12.96 22.93
N ILE A 398 1.91 12.42 24.14
CA ILE A 398 0.98 12.61 25.26
C ILE A 398 0.76 14.09 25.56
N GLN A 399 1.81 14.92 25.47
CA GLN A 399 1.66 16.36 25.66
C GLN A 399 0.74 17.01 24.60
N GLU A 400 0.59 16.42 23.42
CA GLU A 400 -0.25 16.94 22.34
C GLU A 400 -1.72 16.53 22.47
N ILE A 401 -2.06 15.62 23.39
CA ILE A 401 -3.44 15.22 23.65
C ILE A 401 -4.25 16.41 24.17
N GLU A 402 -5.39 16.64 23.52
CA GLU A 402 -6.35 17.69 23.85
C GLU A 402 -7.40 17.22 24.87
N ILE A 403 -7.91 18.17 25.66
CA ILE A 403 -9.05 17.98 26.55
C ILE A 403 -10.29 18.53 25.85
N THR A 404 -11.03 17.68 25.17
CA THR A 404 -12.22 18.02 24.37
C THR A 404 -13.14 16.83 24.24
N ASP A 405 -14.45 17.06 24.07
CA ASP A 405 -15.43 16.02 23.77
C ASP A 405 -15.56 15.76 22.26
N ASP A 406 -14.87 16.55 21.43
CA ASP A 406 -14.82 16.35 19.98
C ASP A 406 -14.12 15.04 19.65
N LEU A 407 -14.71 14.27 18.73
CA LEU A 407 -14.11 13.04 18.22
C LEU A 407 -13.06 13.38 17.16
N ARG A 408 -11.87 12.78 17.28
CA ARG A 408 -10.74 12.99 16.37
C ARG A 408 -10.03 11.67 16.08
N ASP A 409 -9.24 11.65 15.01
CA ASP A 409 -8.43 10.48 14.63
C ASP A 409 -7.48 10.01 15.75
N GLU A 410 -6.85 10.97 16.45
CA GLU A 410 -5.96 10.73 17.59
C GLU A 410 -6.68 10.79 18.94
N TRP A 411 -6.04 10.23 19.96
CA TRP A 411 -6.53 10.24 21.35
C TRP A 411 -6.79 11.65 21.86
N SER A 412 -7.98 11.83 22.43
CA SER A 412 -8.41 13.01 23.20
C SER A 412 -8.94 12.56 24.56
N ILE A 413 -8.93 13.45 25.55
CA ILE A 413 -9.53 13.21 26.87
C ILE A 413 -10.81 14.03 26.98
N SER A 414 -11.89 13.41 27.44
CA SER A 414 -13.18 14.08 27.65
C SER A 414 -13.08 15.21 28.68
N GLN A 415 -13.97 16.19 28.59
CA GLN A 415 -13.95 17.35 29.50
C GLN A 415 -14.20 16.97 30.97
N ASP A 416 -14.91 15.87 31.22
CA ASP A 416 -15.13 15.30 32.56
C ASP A 416 -13.91 14.53 33.12
N LEU A 417 -12.86 14.37 32.30
CA LEU A 417 -11.61 13.68 32.58
C LEU A 417 -11.79 12.20 32.95
N VAL A 418 -12.92 11.60 32.54
CA VAL A 418 -13.25 10.19 32.81
C VAL A 418 -12.80 9.28 31.68
N THR A 419 -12.85 9.76 30.44
CA THR A 419 -12.75 8.91 29.25
C THR A 419 -11.63 9.41 28.33
N ALA A 420 -10.86 8.47 27.79
CA ALA A 420 -10.04 8.72 26.62
C ALA A 420 -10.78 8.20 25.38
N HIS A 421 -10.87 9.01 24.33
CA HIS A 421 -11.60 8.66 23.11
C HIS A 421 -10.87 9.04 21.84
N ARG A 422 -11.21 8.33 20.76
CA ARG A 422 -10.75 8.60 19.39
C ARG A 422 -11.66 7.91 18.36
N GLU A 423 -11.57 8.33 17.10
CA GLU A 423 -12.02 7.51 15.99
C GLU A 423 -11.23 6.21 15.95
N ARG A 424 -11.90 5.14 15.51
CA ARG A 424 -11.26 3.84 15.41
C ARG A 424 -10.07 3.86 14.43
N PRO A 425 -8.93 3.27 14.79
CA PRO A 425 -7.84 3.03 13.86
C PRO A 425 -8.31 2.17 12.67
N ARG A 426 -7.99 2.59 11.45
CA ARG A 426 -8.27 1.85 10.21
C ARG A 426 -7.11 1.93 9.25
N ARG A 427 -6.96 0.91 8.40
CA ARG A 427 -5.97 0.94 7.32
C ARG A 427 -6.39 1.99 6.28
N HIS A 428 -5.44 2.79 5.80
CA HIS A 428 -5.70 3.73 4.71
C HIS A 428 -6.16 2.92 3.48
N SER A 429 -7.28 3.29 2.89
CA SER A 429 -8.08 2.58 1.85
C SER A 429 -9.16 1.60 2.31
N SER A 430 -9.31 1.32 3.61
CA SER A 430 -10.37 0.40 4.06
C SER A 430 -11.77 0.82 3.63
N TRP A 431 -12.50 -0.13 3.07
CA TRP A 431 -13.88 0.01 2.63
C TRP A 431 -14.78 0.38 3.80
N HIS A 432 -15.72 1.29 3.53
CA HIS A 432 -16.74 1.71 4.46
C HIS A 432 -18.12 1.50 3.81
N PRO A 433 -19.09 0.92 4.53
CA PRO A 433 -20.41 0.64 4.00
C PRO A 433 -21.17 1.93 3.67
N ASP A 434 -21.86 1.93 2.55
CA ASP A 434 -22.91 2.91 2.26
C ASP A 434 -24.26 2.44 2.84
N ALA A 435 -25.31 3.23 2.62
CA ALA A 435 -26.64 2.95 3.14
C ALA A 435 -27.25 1.65 2.59
N GLU A 436 -26.82 1.18 1.41
CA GLU A 436 -27.31 -0.06 0.79
C GLU A 436 -26.58 -1.29 1.34
N ALA A 437 -25.27 -1.17 1.61
CA ALA A 437 -24.45 -2.26 2.13
C ALA A 437 -24.57 -2.46 3.65
N GLN A 438 -24.89 -1.41 4.41
CA GLN A 438 -24.99 -1.45 5.87
C GLN A 438 -25.94 -2.54 6.43
N PRO A 439 -27.15 -2.80 5.89
CA PRO A 439 -28.00 -3.89 6.38
C PRO A 439 -27.48 -5.30 6.06
N LEU A 440 -26.42 -5.42 5.25
CA LEU A 440 -25.90 -6.69 4.77
C LEU A 440 -24.66 -7.17 5.53
N ILE A 441 -24.17 -6.37 6.46
CA ILE A 441 -22.98 -6.64 7.26
C ILE A 441 -23.35 -6.70 8.75
N GLU A 442 -22.43 -7.24 9.55
CA GLU A 442 -22.54 -7.23 11.01
C GLU A 442 -22.54 -5.79 11.57
N PRO A 443 -23.23 -5.56 12.70
CA PRO A 443 -23.28 -4.24 13.34
C PRO A 443 -21.88 -3.78 13.77
N PHE A 444 -21.64 -2.46 13.74
CA PHE A 444 -20.35 -1.88 14.09
C PHE A 444 -20.46 -0.54 14.83
N GLN A 445 -19.35 -0.10 15.43
CA GLN A 445 -19.17 1.23 16.02
C GLN A 445 -17.92 1.93 15.47
N ASP A 446 -17.98 3.25 15.35
CA ASP A 446 -16.89 4.05 14.77
C ASP A 446 -15.98 4.73 15.81
N ASN A 447 -16.36 4.72 17.10
CA ASN A 447 -15.62 5.39 18.15
C ASN A 447 -15.08 4.42 19.21
N LEU A 448 -13.81 4.58 19.57
CA LEU A 448 -13.18 3.87 20.66
C LEU A 448 -13.21 4.77 21.90
N ARG A 449 -13.84 4.31 22.97
CA ARG A 449 -13.97 5.05 24.25
C ARG A 449 -13.54 4.18 25.42
N VAL A 450 -12.48 4.59 26.09
CA VAL A 450 -11.88 3.86 27.22
C VAL A 450 -12.07 4.65 28.50
N THR A 451 -12.56 3.99 29.55
CA THR A 451 -12.64 4.58 30.88
C THR A 451 -11.27 4.61 31.55
N LEU A 452 -10.83 5.79 31.96
CA LEU A 452 -9.59 5.96 32.72
C LEU A 452 -9.76 5.44 34.16
N PRO A 453 -8.73 4.84 34.79
CA PRO A 453 -8.81 4.44 36.19
C PRO A 453 -8.99 5.64 37.14
N GLU A 454 -9.67 5.42 38.28
CA GLU A 454 -10.02 6.48 39.23
C GLU A 454 -8.80 7.29 39.73
N GLN A 455 -7.65 6.64 39.91
CA GLN A 455 -6.41 7.31 40.32
C GLN A 455 -5.92 8.31 39.27
N ILE A 456 -6.06 7.97 37.98
CA ILE A 456 -5.69 8.85 36.85
C ILE A 456 -6.69 10.00 36.75
N GLN A 457 -7.99 9.70 36.86
CA GLN A 457 -9.03 10.73 36.90
C GLN A 457 -8.78 11.73 38.04
N SER A 458 -8.43 11.24 39.23
CA SER A 458 -8.13 12.09 40.39
C SER A 458 -6.92 12.98 40.16
N ALA A 459 -5.82 12.44 39.61
CA ALA A 459 -4.63 13.22 39.32
C ALA A 459 -4.88 14.33 38.29
N LEU A 460 -5.63 14.03 37.23
CA LEU A 460 -6.00 15.01 36.21
C LEU A 460 -6.96 16.08 36.77
N ARG A 461 -7.95 15.70 37.59
CA ARG A 461 -8.88 16.64 38.24
C ARG A 461 -8.19 17.56 39.24
N GLU A 462 -7.26 17.03 40.05
CA GLU A 462 -6.48 17.84 40.99
C GLU A 462 -5.64 18.89 40.23
N ALA A 463 -5.03 18.50 39.11
CA ALA A 463 -4.25 19.42 38.28
C ALA A 463 -5.12 20.48 37.56
N THR A 464 -6.28 20.12 37.02
CA THR A 464 -7.17 21.05 36.30
C THR A 464 -7.94 21.98 37.23
N GLN A 465 -8.24 21.58 38.48
CA GLN A 465 -8.82 22.47 39.49
C GLN A 465 -7.90 23.66 39.80
N VAL A 466 -6.59 23.46 39.75
CA VAL A 466 -5.60 24.52 39.97
C VAL A 466 -5.48 25.45 38.74
N PHE A 467 -5.74 24.92 37.54
CA PHE A 467 -5.61 25.63 36.28
C PHE A 467 -6.83 25.43 35.37
N PRO A 468 -7.94 26.14 35.60
CA PRO A 468 -9.09 26.13 34.70
C PRO A 468 -8.70 26.71 33.31
N ASP A 469 -9.41 26.30 32.26
CA ASP A 469 -9.24 26.76 30.85
C ASP A 469 -8.02 26.21 30.08
N ILE A 470 -7.54 25.01 30.42
CA ILE A 470 -6.46 24.34 29.69
C ILE A 470 -7.00 23.44 28.58
N ALA A 471 -6.46 23.59 27.36
CA ALA A 471 -6.87 22.83 26.18
C ALA A 471 -6.01 21.58 25.91
N THR A 472 -4.77 21.52 26.41
CA THR A 472 -3.82 20.41 26.14
C THR A 472 -3.06 19.94 27.39
N LEU A 473 -2.64 18.68 27.39
CA LEU A 473 -1.80 18.14 28.46
C LEU A 473 -0.42 18.82 28.53
N ARG A 474 0.11 19.35 27.42
CA ARG A 474 1.33 20.19 27.40
C ARG A 474 1.20 21.41 28.30
N GLN A 475 0.09 22.13 28.16
CA GLN A 475 -0.18 23.33 28.96
C GLN A 475 -0.36 22.96 30.43
N LEU A 476 -1.03 21.86 30.72
CA LEU A 476 -1.21 21.34 32.09
C LEU A 476 0.15 21.03 32.73
N TRP A 477 1.02 20.29 32.04
CA TRP A 477 2.35 19.96 32.53
C TRP A 477 3.25 21.18 32.72
N ALA A 478 3.27 22.11 31.75
CA ALA A 478 4.11 23.31 31.80
C ALA A 478 3.77 24.24 32.97
N ARG A 479 2.55 24.13 33.51
CA ARG A 479 2.11 24.86 34.72
C ARG A 479 2.47 24.14 36.01
N ALA A 480 2.50 22.81 35.99
CA ALA A 480 2.82 21.98 37.15
C ALA A 480 4.34 21.87 37.40
N SER A 481 5.16 21.80 36.35
CA SER A 481 6.61 21.63 36.47
C SER A 481 7.40 22.62 35.59
N PRO A 482 8.53 23.17 36.08
CA PRO A 482 9.44 23.98 35.26
C PRO A 482 10.29 23.13 34.30
N HIS A 483 10.30 21.81 34.45
CA HIS A 483 11.09 20.91 33.60
C HIS A 483 10.24 20.31 32.48
N ALA A 484 10.85 20.10 31.31
CA ALA A 484 10.20 19.33 30.25
C ALA A 484 9.92 17.90 30.75
N LEU A 485 8.72 17.36 30.44
CA LEU A 485 8.24 16.05 30.93
C LEU A 485 9.24 14.92 30.66
N THR A 486 9.85 14.93 29.47
CA THR A 486 10.85 13.94 29.05
C THR A 486 12.14 14.02 29.86
N THR A 487 12.52 15.23 30.29
CA THR A 487 13.69 15.46 31.15
C THR A 487 13.39 15.04 32.58
N TRP A 488 12.20 15.37 33.09
CA TRP A 488 11.71 14.91 34.39
C TRP A 488 11.67 13.38 34.47
N PHE A 489 11.04 12.71 33.49
CA PHE A 489 10.97 11.26 33.44
C PHE A 489 12.36 10.62 33.35
N ARG A 490 13.28 11.17 32.55
CA ARG A 490 14.66 10.66 32.43
C ARG A 490 15.42 10.68 33.77
N GLN A 491 15.17 11.67 34.63
CA GLN A 491 15.81 11.73 35.95
C GLN A 491 15.33 10.60 36.86
N HIS A 492 14.04 10.30 36.85
CA HIS A 492 13.45 9.17 37.57
C HIS A 492 13.89 7.83 36.97
N ALA A 493 13.80 7.69 35.65
CA ALA A 493 14.20 6.48 34.93
C ALA A 493 15.65 6.10 35.22
N LYS A 494 16.59 7.05 35.25
CA LYS A 494 18.00 6.76 35.57
C LYS A 494 18.21 6.08 36.93
N ARG A 495 17.31 6.31 37.90
CA ARG A 495 17.40 5.73 39.25
C ARG A 495 16.77 4.34 39.34
N HIS A 496 15.66 4.13 38.65
CA HIS A 496 14.85 2.92 38.79
C HIS A 496 15.02 1.94 37.62
N PHE A 497 15.05 2.44 36.40
CA PHE A 497 15.05 1.68 35.15
C PHE A 497 15.85 2.41 34.05
N PRO A 498 17.20 2.41 34.12
CA PRO A 498 18.04 3.35 33.37
C PRO A 498 17.98 3.22 31.84
N ARG A 499 17.41 2.12 31.33
CA ARG A 499 17.26 1.85 29.90
C ARG A 499 16.00 2.47 29.29
N LEU A 500 14.97 2.74 30.10
CA LEU A 500 13.68 3.23 29.58
C LEU A 500 13.78 4.70 29.21
N THR A 501 13.20 5.00 28.05
CA THR A 501 13.08 6.35 27.48
C THR A 501 11.63 6.58 27.09
N SER A 502 11.27 7.84 26.81
CA SER A 502 9.93 8.23 26.34
C SER A 502 9.43 7.34 25.19
N ALA A 503 10.26 7.10 24.18
CA ALA A 503 9.91 6.29 23.01
C ALA A 503 9.61 4.82 23.35
N LYS A 504 10.27 4.25 24.37
CA LYS A 504 10.08 2.84 24.74
C LYS A 504 8.74 2.60 25.44
N LEU A 505 8.19 3.61 26.11
CA LEU A 505 6.87 3.51 26.77
C LEU A 505 5.77 3.20 25.73
N ALA A 506 5.90 3.74 24.52
CA ALA A 506 4.93 3.59 23.46
C ALA A 506 4.78 2.16 22.90
N ASN A 507 5.67 1.22 23.28
CA ASN A 507 5.64 -0.18 22.80
C ASN A 507 5.32 -1.18 23.94
N ALA A 508 4.85 -0.69 25.09
CA ALA A 508 4.59 -1.53 26.26
C ALA A 508 3.25 -2.28 26.16
N GLN A 509 2.15 -1.54 25.93
CA GLN A 509 0.81 -2.12 25.93
C GLN A 509 0.61 -3.14 24.80
N SER A 510 1.09 -2.87 23.58
CA SER A 510 0.94 -3.81 22.45
C SER A 510 1.69 -5.13 22.69
N GLN A 511 2.79 -5.10 23.45
CA GLN A 511 3.43 -6.33 23.91
C GLN A 511 2.52 -7.11 24.88
N SER A 512 1.92 -6.43 25.85
CA SER A 512 0.98 -7.06 26.80
C SER A 512 -0.23 -7.67 26.06
N VAL A 513 -0.81 -6.92 25.12
CA VAL A 513 -1.93 -7.42 24.29
C VAL A 513 -1.53 -8.68 23.55
N PHE A 514 -0.35 -8.68 22.91
CA PHE A 514 0.12 -9.85 22.18
C PHE A 514 0.38 -11.05 23.09
N GLU A 515 0.96 -10.84 24.28
CA GLU A 515 1.20 -11.91 25.26
C GLU A 515 -0.09 -12.54 25.79
N GLU A 516 -1.16 -11.74 25.93
CA GLU A 516 -2.47 -12.22 26.41
C GLU A 516 -3.31 -12.86 25.31
N THR A 517 -3.24 -12.35 24.08
CA THR A 517 -4.16 -12.74 23.00
C THR A 517 -3.52 -13.60 21.92
N CYS A 518 -2.18 -13.61 21.81
CA CYS A 518 -1.43 -14.14 20.67
C CYS A 518 -1.84 -13.53 19.32
N ASP A 519 -2.50 -12.36 19.31
CA ASP A 519 -2.99 -11.68 18.11
C ASP A 519 -2.18 -10.40 17.86
N HIS A 520 -1.23 -10.53 16.93
CA HIS A 520 -0.37 -9.41 16.54
C HIS A 520 -1.13 -8.34 15.74
N SER A 521 -2.22 -8.69 15.04
CA SER A 521 -2.99 -7.72 14.26
C SER A 521 -3.84 -6.83 15.19
N LEU A 522 -4.44 -7.42 16.23
CA LEU A 522 -5.11 -6.68 17.30
C LEU A 522 -4.13 -5.76 18.04
N ALA A 523 -2.98 -6.29 18.46
CA ALA A 523 -1.95 -5.53 19.16
C ALA A 523 -1.44 -4.31 18.37
N ARG A 524 -1.29 -4.44 17.03
CA ARG A 524 -0.91 -3.32 16.16
C ARG A 524 -2.03 -2.32 15.94
N LEU A 525 -3.28 -2.78 15.81
CA LEU A 525 -4.42 -1.89 15.58
C LEU A 525 -4.69 -1.00 16.79
N LEU A 526 -4.65 -1.56 18.00
CA LEU A 526 -4.87 -0.80 19.23
C LEU A 526 -3.85 0.33 19.42
N SER A 527 -2.60 0.07 19.05
CA SER A 527 -1.49 1.01 19.21
C SER A 527 -1.36 2.04 18.08
N ALA A 528 -2.05 1.83 16.96
CA ALA A 528 -1.82 2.58 15.74
C ALA A 528 -2.09 4.08 15.92
N HIS A 529 -1.09 4.87 15.54
CA HIS A 529 -1.23 6.30 15.27
C HIS A 529 -2.02 6.48 13.94
N PRO A 530 -2.88 7.48 13.76
CA PRO A 530 -3.62 7.73 12.51
C PRO A 530 -2.74 7.91 11.27
N ARG A 531 -1.53 8.39 11.50
CA ARG A 531 -0.48 8.51 10.46
C ARG A 531 0.33 7.22 10.26
N ALA A 532 0.13 6.19 11.08
CA ALA A 532 0.79 4.91 10.92
C ALA A 532 0.05 4.10 9.86
N THR A 533 0.77 3.67 8.84
CA THR A 533 0.25 2.74 7.85
C THR A 533 0.22 1.32 8.45
N LEU A 534 -0.98 0.75 8.44
CA LEU A 534 -1.25 -0.59 8.96
C LEU A 534 -0.95 -1.68 7.91
N PRO A 535 -0.41 -2.84 8.34
CA PRO A 535 -0.26 -4.04 7.52
C PRO A 535 -1.54 -4.48 6.84
N ALA A 536 -1.40 -5.20 5.72
CA ALA A 536 -2.55 -5.77 5.02
C ALA A 536 -3.39 -6.70 5.92
N ALA A 537 -2.75 -7.48 6.79
CA ALA A 537 -3.42 -8.39 7.74
C ALA A 537 -4.44 -7.66 8.64
N CYS A 538 -4.12 -6.44 9.08
CA CYS A 538 -5.02 -5.60 9.89
C CYS A 538 -6.27 -5.14 9.13
N GLY A 539 -6.31 -5.30 7.81
CA GLY A 539 -7.43 -4.89 6.96
C GLY A 539 -8.53 -5.94 6.78
N TYR A 540 -8.33 -7.20 7.20
CA TYR A 540 -9.33 -8.28 6.97
C TYR A 540 -9.98 -8.81 8.23
N ALA A 541 -9.21 -8.97 9.30
CA ALA A 541 -9.73 -9.41 10.58
C ALA A 541 -10.63 -8.35 11.21
N ASN A 542 -11.54 -8.78 12.08
CA ASN A 542 -12.41 -7.90 12.87
C ASN A 542 -12.47 -8.36 14.32
N TRP A 543 -12.73 -7.42 15.22
CA TRP A 543 -12.84 -7.69 16.64
C TRP A 543 -14.07 -6.99 17.22
N SER A 544 -14.84 -7.77 17.99
CA SER A 544 -15.98 -7.28 18.76
C SER A 544 -15.54 -6.37 19.91
N ILE A 545 -16.49 -5.59 20.44
CA ILE A 545 -16.29 -4.77 21.65
C ILE A 545 -15.67 -5.59 22.79
N ALA A 546 -16.15 -6.82 23.02
CA ALA A 546 -15.66 -7.68 24.09
C ALA A 546 -14.19 -8.10 23.89
N GLN A 547 -13.81 -8.46 22.65
CA GLN A 547 -12.43 -8.81 22.33
C GLN A 547 -11.49 -7.61 22.48
N VAL A 548 -11.94 -6.43 22.06
CA VAL A 548 -11.17 -5.19 22.22
C VAL A 548 -11.01 -4.83 23.69
N GLN A 549 -12.08 -4.93 24.50
CA GLN A 549 -12.02 -4.69 25.94
C GLN A 549 -11.05 -5.65 26.63
N ASN A 550 -11.08 -6.94 26.28
CA ASN A 550 -10.16 -7.93 26.82
C ASN A 550 -8.71 -7.62 26.42
N GLY A 551 -8.46 -7.28 25.15
CA GLY A 551 -7.10 -6.93 24.69
C GLY A 551 -6.57 -5.62 25.27
N PHE A 552 -7.43 -4.63 25.50
CA PHE A 552 -7.03 -3.34 26.06
C PHE A 552 -6.86 -3.37 27.58
N GLY A 553 -7.47 -4.34 28.26
CA GLY A 553 -7.38 -4.50 29.72
C GLY A 553 -8.04 -3.36 30.52
N LEU A 554 -8.84 -2.50 29.88
CA LEU A 554 -9.57 -1.40 30.52
C LEU A 554 -11.04 -1.37 30.08
N PRO A 555 -11.97 -0.90 30.95
CA PRO A 555 -13.39 -0.87 30.63
C PRO A 555 -13.72 0.08 29.46
N LEU A 556 -14.51 -0.40 28.50
CA LEU A 556 -15.00 0.42 27.39
C LEU A 556 -16.37 1.04 27.73
N GLN A 557 -16.55 2.33 27.45
CA GLN A 557 -17.86 2.99 27.61
C GLN A 557 -18.71 2.81 26.35
N ASN A 558 -19.54 1.75 26.31
CA ASN A 558 -20.40 1.48 25.16
C ASN A 558 -21.89 1.32 25.53
N PRO A 559 -22.81 2.03 24.85
CA PRO A 559 -24.25 1.94 25.09
C PRO A 559 -24.87 0.61 24.63
N ALA A 560 -24.16 -0.20 23.85
CA ALA A 560 -24.66 -1.42 23.19
C ALA A 560 -24.09 -2.72 23.80
N LEU A 561 -23.88 -2.79 25.11
CA LEU A 561 -23.45 -4.00 25.84
C LEU A 561 -24.39 -5.22 25.69
N GLY A 562 -25.46 -5.11 24.90
CA GLY A 562 -26.45 -6.17 24.69
C GLY A 562 -26.18 -7.11 23.50
N ASP A 563 -25.31 -6.76 22.55
CA ASP A 563 -25.03 -7.61 21.37
C ASP A 563 -23.54 -7.94 21.27
N GLU A 564 -23.18 -9.18 21.64
CA GLU A 564 -21.80 -9.70 21.61
C GLU A 564 -21.15 -9.60 20.21
N ARG A 565 -21.92 -9.35 19.15
CA ARG A 565 -21.46 -9.32 17.76
C ARG A 565 -21.16 -7.94 17.18
N THR A 566 -21.21 -6.88 17.99
CA THR A 566 -20.89 -5.53 17.48
C THR A 566 -19.38 -5.37 17.28
N ASN A 567 -18.95 -5.17 16.03
CA ASN A 567 -17.56 -4.97 15.64
C ASN A 567 -17.08 -3.56 16.02
N LEU A 568 -15.89 -3.46 16.61
CA LEU A 568 -15.30 -2.18 17.03
C LEU A 568 -14.00 -1.86 16.26
N LEU A 569 -13.17 -2.87 15.99
CA LEU A 569 -11.90 -2.72 15.27
C LEU A 569 -11.80 -3.66 14.08
N GLY A 570 -10.93 -3.29 13.13
CA GLY A 570 -10.63 -4.07 11.93
C GLY A 570 -11.61 -3.80 10.79
N SER A 571 -11.80 -4.80 9.93
CA SER A 571 -12.63 -4.70 8.73
C SER A 571 -14.11 -4.52 9.04
N LEU A 572 -14.76 -3.60 8.32
CA LEU A 572 -16.22 -3.51 8.27
C LEU A 572 -16.87 -4.44 7.24
N LEU A 573 -16.09 -5.00 6.32
CA LEU A 573 -16.62 -5.98 5.37
C LEU A 573 -16.78 -7.32 6.08
N ALA A 574 -17.79 -7.39 6.94
CA ALA A 574 -18.19 -8.53 7.74
C ALA A 574 -19.58 -8.98 7.30
N PRO A 575 -19.70 -9.64 6.12
CA PRO A 575 -20.99 -9.98 5.54
C PRO A 575 -21.79 -10.91 6.46
N LEU A 576 -23.09 -10.68 6.57
CA LEU A 576 -23.97 -11.60 7.28
C LEU A 576 -23.99 -12.95 6.55
N GLU A 577 -23.65 -14.03 7.26
CA GLU A 577 -23.64 -15.39 6.71
C GLU A 577 -24.93 -15.74 5.98
N SER A 578 -26.09 -15.33 6.52
CA SER A 578 -27.40 -15.62 5.93
C SER A 578 -27.57 -15.09 4.52
N ILE A 579 -26.95 -13.95 4.20
CA ILE A 579 -27.05 -13.33 2.87
C ILE A 579 -26.22 -14.12 1.86
N LEU A 580 -25.03 -14.55 2.27
CA LEU A 580 -24.17 -15.35 1.40
C LEU A 580 -24.78 -16.73 1.12
N VAL A 581 -25.33 -17.38 2.17
CA VAL A 581 -26.04 -18.65 2.04
C VAL A 581 -27.24 -18.52 1.11
N GLU A 582 -28.00 -17.43 1.21
CA GLU A 582 -29.13 -17.18 0.32
C GLU A 582 -28.69 -16.96 -1.14
N GLY A 583 -27.69 -16.11 -1.38
CA GLY A 583 -27.16 -15.89 -2.73
C GLY A 583 -26.58 -17.16 -3.36
N ILE A 584 -25.94 -18.03 -2.56
CA ILE A 584 -25.45 -19.34 -3.03
C ILE A 584 -26.60 -20.29 -3.33
N ARG A 585 -27.69 -20.25 -2.55
CA ARG A 585 -28.90 -21.04 -2.80
C ARG A 585 -29.55 -20.64 -4.12
N GLU A 586 -29.71 -19.35 -4.37
CA GLU A 586 -30.26 -18.83 -5.63
C GLU A 586 -29.37 -19.23 -6.82
N ALA A 587 -28.06 -19.01 -6.73
CA ALA A 587 -27.10 -19.42 -7.76
C ALA A 587 -27.13 -20.95 -8.01
N THR A 588 -27.28 -21.75 -6.95
CA THR A 588 -27.43 -23.20 -7.06
C THR A 588 -28.69 -23.56 -7.83
N GLN A 589 -29.81 -22.90 -7.55
CA GLN A 589 -31.06 -23.13 -8.27
C GLN A 589 -30.91 -22.79 -9.77
N THR A 590 -30.34 -21.63 -10.09
CA THR A 590 -30.08 -21.22 -11.49
C THR A 590 -29.16 -22.21 -12.23
N LEU A 591 -28.11 -22.72 -11.55
CA LEU A 591 -27.22 -23.74 -12.12
C LEU A 591 -27.94 -25.07 -12.39
N LEU A 592 -28.81 -25.51 -11.49
CA LEU A 592 -29.60 -26.72 -11.67
C LEU A 592 -30.58 -26.57 -12.85
N GLU A 593 -31.24 -25.43 -12.95
CA GLU A 593 -32.17 -25.11 -14.04
C GLU A 593 -31.46 -25.07 -15.40
N SER A 594 -30.25 -24.47 -15.48
CA SER A 594 -29.48 -24.40 -16.73
C SER A 594 -28.94 -25.76 -17.20
N SER A 595 -28.88 -26.78 -16.34
CA SER A 595 -28.38 -28.12 -16.72
C SER A 595 -29.17 -28.80 -17.84
N GLN A 596 -30.43 -28.40 -18.02
CA GLN A 596 -31.32 -28.88 -19.09
C GLN A 596 -31.42 -27.92 -20.29
N GLY A 597 -30.71 -26.80 -20.24
CA GLY A 597 -30.75 -25.74 -21.25
C GLY A 597 -29.57 -25.79 -22.22
N ASP A 598 -29.13 -24.61 -22.65
CA ASP A 598 -27.98 -24.45 -23.54
C ASP A 598 -26.67 -24.91 -22.86
N PRO A 599 -25.90 -25.84 -23.48
CA PRO A 599 -24.65 -26.33 -22.92
C PRO A 599 -23.58 -25.26 -22.66
N ILE A 600 -23.53 -24.18 -23.46
CA ILE A 600 -22.56 -23.09 -23.28
C ILE A 600 -22.91 -22.28 -22.03
N THR A 601 -24.17 -21.87 -21.91
CA THR A 601 -24.69 -21.18 -20.72
C THR A 601 -24.49 -22.03 -19.45
N PHE A 602 -24.76 -23.35 -19.52
CA PHE A 602 -24.50 -24.25 -18.40
C PHE A 602 -23.00 -24.32 -18.03
N HIS A 603 -22.11 -24.43 -19.02
CA HIS A 603 -20.67 -24.41 -18.78
C HIS A 603 -20.23 -23.10 -18.10
N ASN A 604 -20.69 -21.94 -18.58
CA ASN A 604 -20.35 -20.64 -18.01
C ASN A 604 -20.87 -20.49 -16.57
N HIS A 605 -22.12 -20.89 -16.28
CA HIS A 605 -22.63 -20.95 -14.90
C HIS A 605 -21.79 -21.88 -14.02
N LEU A 606 -21.43 -23.07 -14.51
CA LEU A 606 -20.64 -24.04 -13.75
C LEU A 606 -19.25 -23.50 -13.40
N VAL A 607 -18.62 -22.79 -14.34
CA VAL A 607 -17.34 -22.11 -14.15
C VAL A 607 -17.46 -21.03 -13.07
N GLN A 608 -18.43 -20.13 -13.19
CA GLN A 608 -18.67 -19.07 -12.19
C GLN A 608 -18.96 -19.65 -10.80
N TYR A 609 -19.78 -20.70 -10.71
CA TYR A 609 -20.09 -21.40 -9.46
C TYR A 609 -18.84 -22.00 -8.82
N THR A 610 -18.04 -22.73 -9.59
CA THR A 610 -16.83 -23.40 -9.11
C THR A 610 -15.76 -22.42 -8.67
N VAL A 611 -15.52 -21.36 -9.46
CA VAL A 611 -14.53 -20.32 -9.11
C VAL A 611 -14.94 -19.56 -7.86
N THR A 612 -16.24 -19.24 -7.72
CA THR A 612 -16.76 -18.57 -6.52
C THR A 612 -16.61 -19.45 -5.29
N ALA A 613 -16.89 -20.75 -5.40
CA ALA A 613 -16.65 -21.72 -4.32
C ALA A 613 -15.16 -21.79 -3.95
N LEU A 614 -14.26 -21.81 -4.93
CA LEU A 614 -12.81 -21.82 -4.67
C LEU A 614 -12.33 -20.51 -4.04
N ASN A 615 -12.85 -19.35 -4.46
CA ASN A 615 -12.58 -18.05 -3.82
C ASN A 615 -13.02 -18.06 -2.35
N ALA A 616 -14.21 -18.62 -2.06
CA ALA A 616 -14.73 -18.79 -0.71
C ALA A 616 -13.91 -19.77 0.15
N ALA A 617 -13.40 -20.84 -0.47
CA ALA A 617 -12.61 -21.88 0.20
C ALA A 617 -11.16 -21.47 0.49
N THR A 618 -10.61 -20.51 -0.26
CA THR A 618 -9.17 -20.17 -0.21
C THR A 618 -8.90 -18.74 0.25
N GLY A 619 -9.92 -17.87 0.25
CA GLY A 619 -9.76 -16.45 0.52
C GLY A 619 -8.77 -15.75 -0.43
N CYS A 620 -8.59 -16.24 -1.66
CA CYS A 620 -7.69 -15.60 -2.63
C CYS A 620 -8.22 -14.24 -3.11
N ARG A 621 -7.35 -13.43 -3.72
CA ARG A 621 -7.78 -12.16 -4.31
C ARG A 621 -8.77 -12.40 -5.46
N ASN A 622 -9.71 -11.49 -5.62
CA ASN A 622 -10.62 -11.53 -6.76
C ASN A 622 -9.89 -11.06 -8.02
N LEU A 623 -9.48 -12.03 -8.83
CA LEU A 623 -8.75 -11.84 -10.08
C LEU A 623 -9.54 -12.43 -11.23
N SER A 624 -9.18 -12.05 -12.47
CA SER A 624 -9.80 -12.63 -13.66
C SER A 624 -9.51 -14.13 -13.78
N GLU A 625 -8.27 -14.58 -13.53
CA GLU A 625 -7.91 -16.01 -13.54
C GLU A 625 -7.02 -16.37 -12.33
N PRO A 626 -7.58 -16.54 -11.12
CA PRO A 626 -6.79 -16.89 -9.92
C PRO A 626 -6.28 -18.34 -9.97
N PHE A 627 -7.02 -19.23 -10.65
CA PHE A 627 -6.73 -20.65 -10.80
C PHE A 627 -6.49 -20.99 -12.27
N GLU A 628 -5.28 -20.72 -12.78
CA GLU A 628 -5.00 -20.83 -14.21
C GLU A 628 -4.67 -22.25 -14.70
N SER A 629 -4.23 -23.17 -13.82
CA SER A 629 -3.77 -24.51 -14.21
C SER A 629 -4.14 -25.57 -13.17
N ILE A 630 -4.54 -26.77 -13.64
CA ILE A 630 -4.74 -27.95 -12.78
C ILE A 630 -3.43 -28.38 -12.10
N ALA A 631 -2.27 -28.07 -12.70
CA ALA A 631 -0.97 -28.39 -12.12
C ALA A 631 -0.69 -27.65 -10.79
N HIS A 632 -1.46 -26.61 -10.48
CA HIS A 632 -1.37 -25.89 -9.22
C HIS A 632 -2.09 -26.59 -8.06
N PHE A 633 -2.94 -27.59 -8.34
CA PHE A 633 -3.66 -28.33 -7.30
C PHE A 633 -2.85 -29.53 -6.83
N CYS A 634 -2.88 -29.76 -5.51
CA CYS A 634 -2.26 -30.90 -4.85
C CYS A 634 -3.33 -31.73 -4.15
N ASP A 635 -3.27 -33.04 -4.31
CA ASP A 635 -4.17 -33.98 -3.64
C ASP A 635 -3.75 -34.31 -2.21
N HIS A 636 -2.44 -34.34 -1.95
CA HIS A 636 -1.86 -34.87 -0.72
C HIS A 636 -0.69 -33.99 -0.24
N PRO A 637 -0.96 -32.99 0.62
CA PRO A 637 -2.26 -32.66 1.22
C PRO A 637 -3.18 -31.91 0.23
N PRO A 638 -4.51 -31.96 0.41
CA PRO A 638 -5.45 -31.16 -0.36
C PRO A 638 -5.12 -29.67 -0.25
N ALA A 639 -4.64 -29.09 -1.34
CA ALA A 639 -4.15 -27.72 -1.38
C ALA A 639 -4.10 -27.17 -2.81
N VAL A 640 -3.96 -25.86 -2.93
CA VAL A 640 -3.76 -25.18 -4.21
C VAL A 640 -2.64 -24.14 -4.09
N PHE A 641 -1.78 -24.10 -5.09
CA PHE A 641 -0.81 -23.04 -5.27
C PHE A 641 -1.49 -21.80 -5.86
N ILE A 642 -1.35 -20.66 -5.20
CA ILE A 642 -1.93 -19.39 -5.61
C ILE A 642 -0.82 -18.34 -5.71
N ASN A 643 -0.74 -17.69 -6.88
CA ASN A 643 0.06 -16.50 -7.09
C ASN A 643 -0.84 -15.34 -7.47
N ASP A 644 -1.46 -14.71 -6.47
CA ASP A 644 -2.41 -13.60 -6.64
C ASP A 644 -1.78 -12.21 -6.39
N LYS A 645 -0.58 -12.16 -5.81
CA LYS A 645 0.18 -10.95 -5.54
C LYS A 645 1.48 -10.94 -6.32
N SER A 646 1.79 -9.81 -6.95
CA SER A 646 2.76 -9.78 -8.02
C SER A 646 3.77 -8.65 -7.75
N ASP A 647 4.86 -8.97 -7.05
CA ASP A 647 5.90 -8.01 -6.61
C ASP A 647 7.27 -8.54 -7.05
N ASP A 648 7.89 -7.91 -8.07
CA ASP A 648 9.27 -8.08 -8.60
C ASP A 648 10.11 -9.29 -8.10
N GLY A 649 9.60 -10.52 -8.25
CA GLY A 649 10.28 -11.76 -7.84
C GLY A 649 10.42 -11.99 -6.32
N LEU A 650 9.89 -11.08 -5.48
CA LEU A 650 9.74 -11.24 -4.03
C LEU A 650 8.55 -12.17 -3.70
N HIS A 651 7.48 -12.14 -4.49
CA HIS A 651 6.37 -13.08 -4.32
C HIS A 651 6.36 -14.15 -5.42
N CYS A 652 6.69 -15.39 -5.04
CA CYS A 652 6.64 -16.56 -5.90
C CYS A 652 5.33 -17.37 -5.77
N GLY A 653 4.33 -16.84 -5.04
CA GLY A 653 3.06 -17.51 -4.72
C GLY A 653 3.05 -18.18 -3.33
N ARG A 654 1.96 -18.86 -2.97
CA ARG A 654 1.78 -19.58 -1.69
C ARG A 654 0.97 -20.86 -1.87
N MET A 655 1.12 -21.82 -0.97
CA MET A 655 0.20 -22.95 -0.84
C MET A 655 -0.94 -22.58 0.12
N VAL A 656 -2.18 -22.79 -0.32
CA VAL A 656 -3.40 -22.61 0.48
C VAL A 656 -4.09 -23.96 0.65
N PRO A 657 -4.46 -24.35 1.88
CA PRO A 657 -5.16 -25.61 2.09
C PRO A 657 -6.55 -25.55 1.46
N LEU A 658 -7.03 -26.68 0.94
CA LEU A 658 -8.34 -26.79 0.33
C LEU A 658 -9.24 -27.67 1.20
N ALA A 659 -10.46 -27.19 1.45
CA ALA A 659 -11.52 -27.97 2.10
C ALA A 659 -11.93 -29.16 1.22
N ASP A 660 -12.33 -30.27 1.83
CA ASP A 660 -12.66 -31.50 1.10
C ASP A 660 -13.87 -31.28 0.16
N GLY A 661 -14.84 -30.45 0.56
CA GLY A 661 -15.99 -30.06 -0.29
C GLY A 661 -15.59 -29.26 -1.54
N ALA A 662 -14.66 -28.32 -1.40
CA ALA A 662 -14.15 -27.52 -2.52
C ALA A 662 -13.30 -28.38 -3.49
N LYS A 663 -12.56 -29.36 -2.95
CA LYS A 663 -11.88 -30.37 -3.75
C LYS A 663 -12.87 -31.19 -4.58
N GLY A 664 -13.96 -31.65 -3.97
CA GLY A 664 -15.01 -32.40 -4.68
C GLY A 664 -15.64 -31.62 -5.84
N LEU A 665 -15.89 -30.33 -5.65
CA LEU A 665 -16.36 -29.44 -6.72
C LEU A 665 -15.39 -29.34 -7.90
N LEU A 666 -14.09 -29.23 -7.63
CA LEU A 666 -13.07 -29.23 -8.68
C LEU A 666 -13.07 -30.56 -9.45
N GLU A 667 -13.11 -31.70 -8.75
CA GLU A 667 -13.13 -33.02 -9.38
C GLU A 667 -14.35 -33.19 -10.31
N ASP A 668 -15.52 -32.73 -9.88
CA ASP A 668 -16.75 -32.73 -10.68
C ASP A 668 -16.66 -31.79 -11.89
N TYR A 669 -16.05 -30.61 -11.75
CA TYR A 669 -15.79 -29.70 -12.86
C TYR A 669 -14.83 -30.31 -13.90
N LEU A 670 -13.76 -30.97 -13.45
CA LEU A 670 -12.84 -31.67 -14.34
C LEU A 670 -13.53 -32.82 -15.09
N GLU A 671 -14.45 -33.50 -14.44
CA GLU A 671 -15.27 -34.52 -15.07
C GLU A 671 -16.26 -33.92 -16.09
N HIS A 672 -16.84 -32.75 -15.82
CA HIS A 672 -17.59 -31.97 -16.81
C HIS A 672 -16.73 -31.65 -18.04
N LEU A 673 -15.52 -31.13 -17.86
CA LEU A 673 -14.59 -30.84 -18.96
C LEU A 673 -14.27 -32.07 -19.81
N ARG A 674 -14.07 -33.25 -19.19
CA ARG A 674 -13.84 -34.51 -19.94
C ARG A 674 -15.01 -34.86 -20.85
N ARG A 675 -16.24 -34.67 -20.38
CA ARG A 675 -17.46 -34.96 -21.17
C ARG A 675 -17.71 -33.89 -22.22
N PHE A 676 -17.52 -32.62 -21.88
CA PHE A 676 -17.64 -31.50 -22.80
C PHE A 676 -16.65 -31.61 -23.97
N LYS A 677 -15.39 -31.99 -23.69
CA LYS A 677 -14.41 -32.33 -24.72
C LYS A 677 -14.87 -33.46 -25.64
N ALA A 678 -15.46 -34.51 -25.07
CA ALA A 678 -15.93 -35.66 -25.84
C ALA A 678 -17.05 -35.27 -26.81
N SER A 679 -17.98 -34.39 -26.42
CA SER A 679 -19.02 -33.88 -27.32
C SER A 679 -18.47 -32.95 -28.41
N LEU A 680 -17.42 -32.17 -28.12
CA LEU A 680 -16.82 -31.24 -29.08
C LEU A 680 -15.96 -31.90 -30.15
N SER A 681 -15.47 -33.12 -29.93
CA SER A 681 -14.47 -33.79 -30.78
C SER A 681 -14.92 -33.96 -32.25
N GLY A 682 -16.22 -33.99 -32.52
CA GLY A 682 -16.79 -34.08 -33.87
C GLY A 682 -17.04 -32.72 -34.55
N GLN A 683 -17.22 -31.65 -33.79
CA GLN A 683 -17.71 -30.35 -34.29
C GLN A 683 -16.68 -29.22 -34.20
N HIS A 684 -15.87 -29.18 -33.12
CA HIS A 684 -14.92 -28.10 -32.84
C HIS A 684 -13.59 -28.66 -32.30
N LYS A 685 -12.81 -29.28 -33.20
CA LYS A 685 -11.59 -30.04 -32.87
C LYS A 685 -10.53 -29.21 -32.15
N ASP A 686 -10.40 -27.94 -32.50
CA ASP A 686 -9.42 -27.03 -31.89
C ASP A 686 -9.69 -26.83 -30.40
N LEU A 687 -10.92 -26.43 -30.05
CA LEU A 687 -11.34 -26.27 -28.65
C LEU A 687 -11.24 -27.59 -27.87
N ALA A 688 -11.64 -28.72 -28.46
CA ALA A 688 -11.47 -30.03 -27.83
C ALA A 688 -10.00 -30.37 -27.55
N HIS A 689 -9.08 -29.99 -28.45
CA HIS A 689 -7.65 -30.16 -28.25
C HIS A 689 -7.12 -29.26 -27.13
N ARG A 690 -7.52 -27.99 -27.08
CA ARG A 690 -7.15 -27.05 -26.03
C ARG A 690 -7.65 -27.50 -24.65
N ILE A 691 -8.89 -28.01 -24.56
CA ILE A 691 -9.43 -28.60 -23.32
C ILE A 691 -8.64 -29.85 -22.90
N GLN A 692 -8.17 -30.67 -23.85
CA GLN A 692 -7.29 -31.80 -23.52
C GLN A 692 -5.99 -31.32 -22.86
N GLN A 693 -5.37 -30.26 -23.37
CA GLN A 693 -4.17 -29.66 -22.78
C GLN A 693 -4.46 -29.06 -21.39
N VAL A 694 -5.64 -28.50 -21.17
CA VAL A 694 -6.06 -28.04 -19.83
C VAL A 694 -6.12 -29.22 -18.86
N LEU A 695 -6.75 -30.34 -19.25
CA LEU A 695 -6.88 -31.55 -18.43
C LEU A 695 -5.54 -32.24 -18.15
N GLU A 696 -4.55 -32.06 -19.03
CA GLU A 696 -3.18 -32.56 -18.88
C GLU A 696 -2.27 -31.60 -18.08
N GLY A 697 -2.72 -30.36 -17.82
CA GLY A 697 -1.98 -29.35 -17.04
C GLY A 697 -0.79 -28.73 -17.77
N ASN A 698 -0.90 -28.60 -19.08
CA ASN A 698 0.13 -28.13 -20.01
C ASN A 698 -0.46 -27.20 -21.10
N SER A 699 -1.57 -26.51 -20.79
CA SER A 699 -2.17 -25.51 -21.66
C SER A 699 -1.58 -24.11 -21.44
N ASP A 700 -1.15 -23.47 -22.53
CA ASP A 700 -0.68 -22.08 -22.56
C ASP A 700 -1.64 -21.15 -23.33
N THR A 701 -2.71 -21.72 -23.91
CA THR A 701 -3.66 -20.98 -24.78
C THR A 701 -5.07 -20.88 -24.21
N LEU A 702 -5.39 -21.67 -23.19
CA LEU A 702 -6.69 -21.70 -22.53
C LEU A 702 -6.48 -21.90 -21.02
N PRO A 703 -7.01 -21.02 -20.14
CA PRO A 703 -6.92 -21.20 -18.70
C PRO A 703 -7.76 -22.40 -18.22
N LEU A 704 -7.53 -22.89 -16.99
CA LEU A 704 -8.34 -23.96 -16.40
C LEU A 704 -9.83 -23.61 -16.34
N PHE A 705 -10.15 -22.37 -15.98
CA PHE A 705 -11.50 -21.83 -15.96
C PHE A 705 -11.62 -20.75 -17.04
N PHE A 706 -12.56 -20.93 -17.95
CA PHE A 706 -12.80 -20.05 -19.09
C PHE A 706 -14.30 -19.92 -19.35
N LEU A 707 -14.73 -18.77 -19.84
CA LEU A 707 -16.09 -18.60 -20.36
C LEU A 707 -16.09 -18.75 -21.88
N LEU A 708 -17.22 -19.08 -22.48
CA LEU A 708 -17.40 -19.20 -23.93
C LEU A 708 -18.53 -18.29 -24.44
N ASP A 709 -18.33 -17.69 -25.61
CA ASP A 709 -19.41 -17.07 -26.39
C ASP A 709 -20.16 -18.12 -27.24
N SER A 710 -21.18 -17.67 -28.00
CA SER A 710 -21.95 -18.54 -28.90
C SER A 710 -21.14 -19.06 -30.10
N ASN A 711 -20.00 -18.44 -30.41
CA ASN A 711 -19.07 -18.88 -31.46
C ASN A 711 -18.04 -19.91 -30.96
N GLY A 712 -17.96 -20.14 -29.64
CA GLY A 712 -16.97 -21.01 -29.01
C GLY A 712 -15.60 -20.37 -28.80
N ALA A 713 -15.50 -19.04 -28.89
CA ALA A 713 -14.31 -18.28 -28.49
C ALA A 713 -14.29 -18.13 -26.97
N TRP A 714 -13.09 -18.17 -26.37
CA TRP A 714 -12.99 -18.03 -24.91
C TRP A 714 -12.89 -16.57 -24.44
N HIS A 715 -13.45 -16.33 -23.27
CA HIS A 715 -13.49 -15.03 -22.59
C HIS A 715 -12.96 -15.12 -21.15
N PRO A 716 -12.29 -14.06 -20.66
CA PRO A 716 -11.95 -13.90 -19.24
C PRO A 716 -13.18 -13.96 -18.33
N LEU A 717 -13.00 -14.36 -17.06
CA LEU A 717 -14.13 -14.48 -16.12
C LEU A 717 -14.82 -13.14 -15.81
N THR A 718 -14.15 -12.02 -16.09
CA THR A 718 -14.70 -10.66 -15.91
C THR A 718 -15.55 -10.17 -17.07
N ASP A 719 -15.64 -10.93 -18.17
CA ASP A 719 -16.43 -10.53 -19.32
C ASP A 719 -17.93 -10.75 -19.05
N LEU A 720 -18.68 -9.65 -18.97
CA LEU A 720 -20.12 -9.69 -18.73
C LEU A 720 -20.93 -9.93 -20.02
N ALA A 721 -20.31 -9.81 -21.20
CA ALA A 721 -21.00 -9.89 -22.49
C ALA A 721 -21.32 -11.32 -22.94
N VAL A 722 -20.83 -12.34 -22.23
CA VAL A 722 -21.06 -13.75 -22.56
C VAL A 722 -22.28 -14.34 -21.84
N PRO A 723 -22.98 -15.34 -22.44
CA PRO A 723 -24.13 -15.98 -21.82
C PRO A 723 -23.80 -16.58 -20.44
N GLY A 724 -24.60 -16.30 -19.42
CA GLY A 724 -24.39 -16.86 -18.08
C GLY A 724 -23.17 -16.31 -17.33
N SER A 725 -22.73 -15.09 -17.64
CA SER A 725 -21.67 -14.38 -16.93
C SER A 725 -22.07 -13.92 -15.51
N GLU A 726 -23.34 -13.59 -15.28
CA GLU A 726 -23.86 -13.07 -14.00
C GLU A 726 -24.62 -14.16 -13.21
N LEU A 727 -23.89 -15.01 -12.49
CA LEU A 727 -24.50 -16.05 -11.62
C LEU A 727 -24.76 -15.57 -10.19
N PHE A 728 -23.90 -14.71 -9.64
CA PHE A 728 -24.00 -14.20 -8.28
C PHE A 728 -24.25 -12.69 -8.30
N SER A 729 -25.21 -12.24 -7.51
CA SER A 729 -25.52 -10.81 -7.34
C SER A 729 -25.66 -10.48 -5.85
N TRP A 730 -24.63 -9.85 -5.30
CA TRP A 730 -24.67 -9.21 -3.98
C TRP A 730 -24.07 -7.81 -4.11
N PRO A 731 -24.63 -6.77 -3.45
CA PRO A 731 -24.15 -5.39 -3.54
C PRO A 731 -22.96 -5.15 -2.58
N LEU A 732 -22.09 -6.16 -2.44
CA LEU A 732 -20.92 -6.13 -1.57
C LEU A 732 -19.63 -6.14 -2.40
N PRO A 733 -18.52 -5.60 -1.87
CA PRO A 733 -17.24 -5.62 -2.55
C PRO A 733 -16.78 -7.02 -2.99
N LYS A 734 -16.10 -7.04 -4.14
CA LYS A 734 -15.58 -8.24 -4.80
C LYS A 734 -14.65 -9.12 -3.96
N ASN A 735 -14.02 -8.56 -2.93
CA ASN A 735 -13.09 -9.23 -2.02
C ASN A 735 -13.76 -9.83 -0.77
N LEU A 736 -15.11 -9.85 -0.67
CA LEU A 736 -15.83 -10.31 0.53
C LEU A 736 -15.40 -11.69 1.03
N PHE A 737 -15.11 -12.64 0.14
CA PHE A 737 -14.75 -13.99 0.54
C PHE A 737 -13.37 -14.07 1.20
N ARG A 738 -12.47 -13.16 0.85
CA ARG A 738 -11.17 -13.02 1.51
C ARG A 738 -11.32 -12.53 2.95
N HIS A 739 -12.18 -11.52 3.17
CA HIS A 739 -12.53 -11.04 4.51
C HIS A 739 -13.22 -12.12 5.33
N ARG A 740 -14.26 -12.75 4.77
CA ARG A 740 -14.97 -13.84 5.41
C ARG A 740 -14.04 -14.98 5.82
N PHE A 741 -13.14 -15.40 4.92
CA PHE A 741 -12.18 -16.48 5.20
C PHE A 741 -11.34 -16.17 6.44
N ALA A 742 -10.76 -14.97 6.54
CA ALA A 742 -10.00 -14.55 7.69
C ALA A 742 -10.84 -14.53 8.99
N GLN A 743 -12.02 -13.92 8.92
CA GLN A 743 -12.89 -13.70 10.08
C GLN A 743 -13.48 -15.01 10.62
N GLN A 744 -13.96 -15.89 9.73
CA GLN A 744 -14.56 -17.16 10.14
C GLN A 744 -13.53 -18.13 10.70
N LEU A 745 -12.32 -18.21 10.12
CA LEU A 745 -11.25 -19.03 10.69
C LEU A 745 -10.82 -18.52 12.06
N ALA A 746 -10.70 -17.20 12.25
CA ALA A 746 -10.41 -16.62 13.56
C ALA A 746 -11.48 -16.99 14.60
N ARG A 747 -12.77 -16.94 14.23
CA ARG A 747 -13.91 -17.36 15.08
C ARG A 747 -13.90 -18.85 15.41
N MET A 748 -13.30 -19.67 14.55
CA MET A 748 -13.09 -21.09 14.76
C MET A 748 -11.78 -21.39 15.55
N ASN A 749 -11.17 -20.36 16.15
CA ASN A 749 -9.92 -20.45 16.91
C ASN A 749 -8.72 -20.94 16.10
N VAL A 750 -8.70 -20.71 14.79
CA VAL A 750 -7.48 -20.86 13.99
C VAL A 750 -6.52 -19.75 14.39
N HIS A 751 -5.27 -20.12 14.68
CA HIS A 751 -4.27 -19.16 15.15
C HIS A 751 -4.03 -18.05 14.10
N PRO A 752 -4.01 -16.75 14.47
CA PRO A 752 -3.90 -15.63 13.51
C PRO A 752 -2.72 -15.75 12.54
N GLU A 753 -1.55 -16.13 13.05
CA GLU A 753 -0.36 -16.37 12.23
C GLU A 753 -0.54 -17.47 11.15
N VAL A 754 -1.38 -18.48 11.39
CA VAL A 754 -1.71 -19.53 10.39
C VAL A 754 -2.60 -18.97 9.30
N ILE A 755 -3.61 -18.18 9.69
CA ILE A 755 -4.49 -17.47 8.76
C ILE A 755 -3.65 -16.57 7.85
N ASP A 756 -2.73 -15.79 8.41
CA ASP A 756 -1.81 -14.96 7.64
C ASP A 756 -0.92 -15.76 6.70
N GLY A 757 -0.41 -16.90 7.15
CA GLY A 757 0.38 -17.80 6.32
C GLY A 757 -0.41 -18.32 5.11
N TRP A 758 -1.69 -18.66 5.28
CA TRP A 758 -2.58 -19.10 4.20
C TRP A 758 -3.07 -17.95 3.33
N MET A 759 -3.20 -16.74 3.87
CA MET A 759 -3.58 -15.54 3.12
C MET A 759 -2.40 -14.87 2.41
N GLY A 760 -1.16 -15.27 2.73
CA GLY A 760 0.06 -14.71 2.17
C GLY A 760 0.49 -13.39 2.80
N HIS A 761 0.07 -13.13 4.04
CA HIS A 761 0.53 -11.99 4.82
C HIS A 761 1.84 -12.33 5.54
N GLY A 762 2.83 -11.46 5.40
CA GLY A 762 4.17 -11.66 5.95
C GLY A 762 4.99 -10.41 5.71
N GLU A 763 4.82 -9.41 6.57
CA GLU A 763 5.51 -8.12 6.49
C GLU A 763 6.64 -8.07 7.54
N ARG A 764 7.69 -7.27 7.28
CA ARG A 764 8.74 -6.97 8.28
C ARG A 764 9.37 -8.22 8.91
N GLY A 765 9.59 -9.28 8.12
CA GLY A 765 10.26 -10.51 8.58
C GLY A 765 9.44 -11.39 9.53
N THR A 766 8.11 -11.27 9.54
CA THR A 766 7.21 -12.10 10.38
C THR A 766 6.42 -13.13 9.56
N THR A 767 6.99 -13.68 8.49
CA THR A 767 6.28 -14.64 7.63
C THR A 767 6.14 -15.99 8.32
N SER A 768 4.92 -16.53 8.38
CA SER A 768 4.57 -17.69 9.20
C SER A 768 5.39 -18.96 8.95
N TYR A 769 5.86 -19.17 7.72
CA TYR A 769 6.60 -20.37 7.30
C TYR A 769 7.99 -20.06 6.74
N SER A 770 8.62 -18.97 7.19
CA SER A 770 9.97 -18.57 6.75
C SER A 770 11.09 -19.49 7.25
N ASP A 771 12.31 -19.26 6.77
CA ASP A 771 13.52 -19.96 7.21
C ASP A 771 13.88 -19.75 8.69
N HIS A 772 13.15 -18.88 9.40
CA HIS A 772 13.30 -18.63 10.83
C HIS A 772 12.11 -19.14 11.67
N SER A 773 11.07 -19.66 11.03
CA SER A 773 9.87 -20.13 11.71
C SER A 773 9.98 -21.59 12.15
N ALA A 774 9.53 -21.87 13.36
CA ALA A 774 9.38 -23.22 13.88
C ALA A 774 8.10 -23.92 13.40
N ARG A 775 7.21 -23.22 12.66
CA ARG A 775 5.96 -23.79 12.16
C ARG A 775 6.17 -24.63 10.90
N CYS A 776 5.34 -25.66 10.78
CA CYS A 776 5.25 -26.53 9.61
C CYS A 776 3.86 -26.36 8.97
N TRP A 777 3.83 -25.99 7.68
CA TRP A 777 2.58 -25.76 6.96
C TRP A 777 1.67 -26.99 6.98
N ARG A 778 2.24 -28.19 6.76
CA ARG A 778 1.47 -29.45 6.74
C ARG A 778 0.86 -29.74 8.10
N GLU A 779 1.59 -29.54 9.18
CA GLU A 779 1.09 -29.77 10.53
C GLU A 779 -0.04 -28.80 10.88
N ASP A 780 0.08 -27.51 10.53
CA ASP A 780 -0.97 -26.53 10.73
C ASP A 780 -2.24 -26.87 9.90
N ARG A 781 -2.08 -27.31 8.63
CA ARG A 781 -3.21 -27.81 7.83
C ARG A 781 -3.93 -28.98 8.48
N GLU A 782 -3.19 -30.00 8.94
CA GLU A 782 -3.81 -31.17 9.58
C GLU A 782 -4.49 -30.80 10.89
N ARG A 783 -3.89 -29.88 11.67
CA ARG A 783 -4.44 -29.41 12.94
C ARG A 783 -5.77 -28.68 12.78
N TYR A 784 -5.93 -27.89 11.72
CA TYR A 784 -7.10 -27.04 11.50
C TYR A 784 -8.00 -27.54 10.36
N LYS A 785 -7.86 -28.81 9.95
CA LYS A 785 -8.66 -29.39 8.86
C LYS A 785 -10.16 -29.25 9.10
N GLU A 786 -10.64 -29.61 10.29
CA GLU A 786 -12.07 -29.53 10.62
C GLU A 786 -12.60 -28.09 10.55
N ALA A 787 -11.83 -27.10 11.04
CA ALA A 787 -12.21 -25.69 10.93
C ALA A 787 -12.26 -25.20 9.47
N LEU A 788 -11.35 -25.66 8.62
CA LEU A 788 -11.36 -25.35 7.19
C LEU A 788 -12.60 -25.92 6.49
N ASP A 789 -12.91 -27.19 6.75
CA ASP A 789 -14.09 -27.86 6.18
C ASP A 789 -15.38 -27.18 6.67
N ASP A 790 -15.51 -26.95 7.98
CA ASP A 790 -16.64 -26.22 8.57
C ASP A 790 -16.83 -24.81 7.99
N CYS A 791 -15.73 -24.08 7.79
CA CYS A 791 -15.75 -22.72 7.25
C CYS A 791 -16.35 -22.68 5.83
N PHE A 792 -16.05 -23.70 5.03
CA PHE A 792 -16.57 -23.83 3.67
C PHE A 792 -18.00 -24.39 3.64
N GLU A 793 -18.27 -25.47 4.36
CA GLU A 793 -19.55 -26.20 4.31
C GLU A 793 -20.74 -25.34 4.77
N ARG A 794 -20.54 -24.41 5.71
CA ARG A 794 -21.59 -23.49 6.19
C ARG A 794 -22.20 -22.61 5.10
N LEU A 795 -21.50 -22.39 3.99
CA LEU A 795 -21.99 -21.61 2.85
C LEU A 795 -23.06 -22.33 2.02
N GLY A 796 -23.17 -23.66 2.14
CA GLY A 796 -24.21 -24.43 1.46
C GLY A 796 -23.97 -24.69 -0.03
N PHE A 797 -22.73 -24.61 -0.51
CA PHE A 797 -22.39 -25.09 -1.86
C PHE A 797 -22.73 -26.58 -2.00
N ILE A 798 -23.30 -26.98 -3.15
CA ILE A 798 -23.61 -28.39 -3.38
C ILE A 798 -22.32 -29.20 -3.55
N VAL A 799 -22.26 -30.38 -2.92
CA VAL A 799 -21.06 -31.23 -2.97
C VAL A 799 -20.99 -32.06 -4.26
N ARG A 800 -22.09 -32.13 -5.03
CA ARG A 800 -22.13 -32.82 -6.33
C ARG A 800 -22.79 -31.95 -7.39
N LEU A 801 -22.04 -31.64 -8.44
CA LEU A 801 -22.50 -30.78 -9.52
C LEU A 801 -23.48 -31.52 -10.45
N PRO A 802 -24.49 -30.83 -11.00
CA PRO A 802 -25.43 -31.41 -11.95
C PRO A 802 -24.72 -31.88 -13.21
N LYS A 803 -25.28 -32.92 -13.85
CA LYS A 803 -24.80 -33.43 -15.13
C LYS A 803 -25.70 -32.89 -16.24
N THR A 804 -25.11 -32.35 -17.29
CA THR A 804 -25.83 -31.95 -18.52
C THR A 804 -25.70 -33.03 -19.60
N ASN A 805 -26.69 -33.11 -20.49
CA ASN A 805 -26.61 -33.86 -21.73
C ASN A 805 -26.09 -32.94 -22.83
N PHE A 806 -24.92 -33.25 -23.38
CA PHE A 806 -24.27 -32.42 -24.40
C PHE A 806 -24.80 -32.73 -25.81
N ASP A 807 -25.99 -32.23 -26.15
CA ASP A 807 -26.42 -32.11 -27.54
C ASP A 807 -26.10 -30.69 -28.03
N ILE A 808 -24.81 -30.40 -28.26
CA ILE A 808 -24.38 -29.11 -28.81
C ILE A 808 -24.89 -29.03 -30.25
N THR A 809 -25.95 -28.26 -30.47
CA THR A 809 -26.35 -27.80 -31.80
C THR A 809 -25.29 -26.79 -32.25
N ALA A 810 -24.60 -27.10 -33.35
CA ALA A 810 -23.44 -26.39 -33.90
C ALA A 810 -23.26 -24.91 -33.48
N PHE A 811 -22.04 -24.54 -33.07
CA PHE A 811 -21.63 -23.15 -32.79
C PHE A 811 -22.08 -22.17 -33.88
N GLU A 812 -22.42 -20.96 -33.46
CA GLU A 812 -22.79 -19.90 -34.39
C GLU A 812 -21.60 -19.52 -35.28
N ALA A 813 -21.87 -19.19 -36.56
CA ALA A 813 -20.82 -18.76 -37.47
C ALA A 813 -20.40 -17.32 -37.11
N LYS A 814 -19.09 -17.11 -36.91
CA LYS A 814 -18.53 -15.79 -36.59
C LYS A 814 -19.01 -14.73 -37.57
N GLN A 815 -19.75 -13.74 -37.07
CA GLN A 815 -20.28 -12.66 -37.91
C GLN A 815 -19.16 -11.68 -38.32
N PRO A 816 -19.24 -11.03 -39.51
CA PRO A 816 -18.21 -10.10 -39.96
C PRO A 816 -18.01 -8.87 -39.05
N ALA A 817 -19.02 -8.53 -38.25
CA ALA A 817 -19.00 -7.41 -37.31
C ALA A 817 -18.32 -7.75 -35.97
N ASP A 818 -18.01 -9.02 -35.74
CA ASP A 818 -17.44 -9.47 -34.47
C ASP A 818 -15.93 -9.16 -34.40
N THR A 819 -15.60 -8.15 -33.60
CA THR A 819 -14.24 -7.60 -33.48
C THR A 819 -13.44 -8.25 -32.35
N TYR A 820 -14.05 -9.14 -31.57
CA TYR A 820 -13.40 -9.75 -30.42
C TYR A 820 -12.22 -10.65 -30.83
N ARG A 821 -11.15 -10.55 -30.06
CA ARG A 821 -9.93 -11.37 -30.16
C ARG A 821 -9.63 -11.98 -28.81
N GLU A 822 -9.43 -13.29 -28.81
CA GLU A 822 -8.99 -14.03 -27.63
C GLU A 822 -7.68 -13.44 -27.07
N PRO A 823 -7.54 -13.34 -25.73
CA PRO A 823 -6.29 -12.93 -25.11
C PRO A 823 -5.10 -13.83 -25.48
N GLU A 824 -3.94 -13.24 -25.75
CA GLU A 824 -2.70 -13.97 -26.07
C GLU A 824 -2.05 -14.63 -24.85
N CYS A 825 -2.34 -14.12 -23.65
CA CYS A 825 -1.86 -14.65 -22.38
C CYS A 825 -2.93 -14.46 -21.29
N PHE A 826 -2.87 -15.29 -20.25
CA PHE A 826 -3.80 -15.25 -19.11
C PHE A 826 -3.06 -15.34 -17.77
N GLY A 827 -3.79 -15.13 -16.67
CA GLY A 827 -3.33 -15.35 -15.31
C GLY A 827 -2.00 -14.66 -14.96
N GLN A 828 -0.97 -15.40 -14.57
CA GLN A 828 0.32 -14.83 -14.13
C GLN A 828 1.07 -14.12 -15.26
N ALA A 829 1.10 -14.69 -16.46
CA ALA A 829 1.81 -14.14 -17.61
C ALA A 829 1.20 -12.79 -18.04
N ARG A 830 -0.14 -12.72 -18.07
CA ARG A 830 -0.87 -11.49 -18.37
C ARG A 830 -0.58 -10.38 -17.36
N ARG A 831 -0.71 -10.68 -16.06
CA ARG A 831 -0.44 -9.72 -14.98
C ARG A 831 1.01 -9.23 -14.96
N HIS A 832 1.97 -10.09 -15.31
CA HIS A 832 3.36 -9.68 -15.44
C HIS A 832 3.56 -8.67 -16.59
N SER A 833 2.96 -8.95 -17.75
CA SER A 833 3.01 -8.05 -18.92
C SER A 833 2.34 -6.70 -18.64
N GLU A 834 1.15 -6.71 -18.04
CA GLU A 834 0.41 -5.50 -17.66
C GLU A 834 1.21 -4.65 -16.66
N ARG A 835 1.90 -5.26 -15.70
CA ARG A 835 2.73 -4.53 -14.73
C ARG A 835 3.99 -3.95 -15.33
N LEU A 836 4.69 -4.67 -16.22
CA LEU A 836 5.85 -4.12 -16.92
C LEU A 836 5.45 -2.86 -17.71
N LYS A 837 4.31 -2.92 -18.41
CA LYS A 837 3.74 -1.76 -19.11
C LYS A 837 3.40 -0.62 -18.15
N ALA A 838 2.74 -0.90 -17.02
CA ALA A 838 2.40 0.12 -16.02
C ALA A 838 3.64 0.78 -15.41
N ARG A 839 4.66 -0.01 -15.05
CA ARG A 839 5.94 0.49 -14.50
C ARG A 839 6.69 1.34 -15.51
N ASP A 840 6.77 0.90 -16.76
CA ASP A 840 7.45 1.65 -17.83
C ASP A 840 6.71 2.96 -18.15
N LEU A 841 5.37 2.95 -18.12
CA LEU A 841 4.54 4.14 -18.24
C LEU A 841 4.78 5.11 -17.07
N ALA A 842 4.76 4.62 -15.83
CA ALA A 842 5.02 5.40 -14.62
C ALA A 842 6.42 6.04 -14.64
N ARG A 843 7.45 5.27 -15.03
CA ARG A 843 8.82 5.77 -15.15
C ARG A 843 8.94 6.82 -16.26
N SER A 844 8.26 6.63 -17.39
CA SER A 844 8.23 7.60 -18.48
C SER A 844 7.53 8.90 -18.06
N ALA A 845 6.39 8.81 -17.38
CA ALA A 845 5.65 9.95 -16.85
C ALA A 845 6.48 10.74 -15.82
N ALA A 846 7.08 10.04 -14.85
CA ALA A 846 7.98 10.61 -13.86
C ALA A 846 9.18 11.33 -14.49
N ARG A 847 9.79 10.73 -15.53
CA ARG A 847 10.92 11.34 -16.23
C ARG A 847 10.50 12.62 -16.97
N LYS A 848 9.38 12.61 -17.69
CA LYS A 848 8.85 13.79 -18.38
C LYS A 848 8.57 14.94 -17.40
N GLU A 849 8.01 14.63 -16.22
CA GLU A 849 7.76 15.66 -15.21
C GLU A 849 9.04 16.23 -14.61
N LEU A 850 10.03 15.38 -14.33
CA LEU A 850 11.34 15.82 -13.87
C LEU A 850 12.03 16.72 -14.92
N ASP A 851 12.07 16.29 -16.18
CA ASP A 851 12.65 17.05 -17.28
C ASP A 851 11.95 18.42 -17.41
N LEU A 852 10.61 18.45 -17.35
CA LEU A 852 9.84 19.71 -17.38
C LEU A 852 10.15 20.62 -16.17
N ALA A 853 10.39 20.05 -14.98
CA ALA A 853 10.75 20.82 -13.79
C ALA A 853 12.15 21.44 -13.89
N LEU A 854 13.09 20.69 -14.45
CA LEU A 854 14.45 21.14 -14.70
C LEU A 854 14.47 22.22 -15.79
N ASP A 855 13.72 22.03 -16.89
CA ASP A 855 13.63 22.99 -17.99
C ASP A 855 12.93 24.30 -17.58
N ALA A 856 11.94 24.24 -16.70
CA ALA A 856 11.24 25.42 -16.19
C ALA A 856 12.04 26.21 -15.14
N SER A 857 13.03 25.57 -14.50
CA SER A 857 13.96 26.19 -13.55
C SER A 857 15.40 25.81 -13.88
N PRO A 858 15.92 26.27 -15.03
CA PRO A 858 17.24 25.89 -15.50
C PRO A 858 18.29 26.43 -14.53
N VAL A 859 19.06 25.53 -13.95
CA VAL A 859 20.18 25.90 -13.07
C VAL A 859 21.34 26.35 -13.94
N SER A 860 21.70 27.63 -13.84
CA SER A 860 22.71 28.23 -14.71
C SER A 860 24.13 28.11 -14.14
N ASP A 861 24.25 27.89 -12.83
CA ASP A 861 25.51 27.92 -12.08
C ASP A 861 25.57 26.79 -11.01
N GLU A 862 26.75 26.20 -10.75
CA GLU A 862 26.90 25.10 -9.78
C GLU A 862 26.53 25.50 -8.34
N SER A 863 26.57 26.80 -8.03
CA SER A 863 26.25 27.35 -6.69
C SER A 863 24.74 27.40 -6.38
N GLU A 864 23.87 27.28 -7.39
CA GLU A 864 22.41 27.29 -7.23
C GLU A 864 21.85 25.89 -6.85
N LEU A 865 22.64 24.83 -7.06
CA LEU A 865 22.35 23.46 -6.62
C LEU A 865 22.61 23.31 -5.12
N ASN A 866 21.73 23.92 -4.33
CA ASN A 866 21.76 23.82 -2.88
C ASN A 866 20.73 22.81 -2.35
N GLN A 867 20.86 22.47 -1.07
CA GLN A 867 19.95 21.59 -0.33
C GLN A 867 18.47 21.93 -0.58
N SER A 868 18.12 23.23 -0.56
CA SER A 868 16.73 23.67 -0.73
C SER A 868 16.16 23.35 -2.12
N TYR A 869 16.99 23.33 -3.16
CA TYR A 869 16.57 23.00 -4.51
C TYR A 869 16.27 21.50 -4.64
N ILE A 870 17.16 20.65 -4.12
CA ILE A 870 16.99 19.20 -4.13
C ILE A 870 15.80 18.78 -3.25
N ASP A 871 15.61 19.40 -2.09
CA ASP A 871 14.45 19.12 -1.23
C ASP A 871 13.12 19.49 -1.92
N ARG A 872 13.08 20.59 -2.69
CA ARG A 872 11.90 20.95 -3.50
C ARG A 872 11.60 19.92 -4.59
N LEU A 873 12.63 19.44 -5.29
CA LEU A 873 12.47 18.38 -6.30
C LEU A 873 12.02 17.08 -5.65
N ALA A 874 12.67 16.65 -4.57
CA ALA A 874 12.31 15.46 -3.82
C ALA A 874 10.85 15.52 -3.34
N LYS A 875 10.43 16.64 -2.70
CA LYS A 875 9.06 16.87 -2.26
C LYS A 875 8.06 16.73 -3.40
N ARG A 876 8.36 17.28 -4.59
CA ARG A 876 7.52 17.14 -5.79
C ARG A 876 7.42 15.69 -6.28
N MET A 877 8.52 14.94 -6.24
CA MET A 877 8.52 13.54 -6.70
C MET A 877 7.73 12.62 -5.76
N ILE A 878 7.69 12.91 -4.45
CA ILE A 878 7.03 12.04 -3.45
C ILE A 878 5.64 12.49 -3.02
N SER A 879 5.23 13.73 -3.29
CA SER A 879 3.94 14.28 -2.87
C SER A 879 3.05 14.62 -4.06
N ARG A 880 1.74 14.50 -3.87
CA ARG A 880 0.70 15.12 -4.70
C ARG A 880 0.56 16.61 -4.34
N GLU A 881 -0.28 17.31 -5.09
CA GLU A 881 -0.51 18.75 -4.91
C GLU A 881 -1.23 19.10 -3.59
N ASN A 882 -2.07 18.20 -3.08
CA ASN A 882 -2.67 18.30 -1.74
C ASN A 882 -1.67 17.97 -0.60
N GLY A 883 -0.39 17.75 -0.90
CA GLY A 883 0.63 17.39 0.10
C GLY A 883 0.63 15.93 0.53
N MET A 884 -0.36 15.14 0.11
CA MET A 884 -0.41 13.69 0.39
C MET A 884 0.66 12.93 -0.40
N PRO A 885 1.08 11.74 0.04
CA PRO A 885 2.02 10.92 -0.72
C PRO A 885 1.51 10.57 -2.12
N HIS A 886 2.39 10.66 -3.11
CA HIS A 886 2.12 10.21 -4.47
C HIS A 886 2.13 8.67 -4.54
N PRO A 887 1.13 8.00 -5.16
CA PRO A 887 1.10 6.54 -5.22
C PRO A 887 2.37 5.95 -5.84
N GLN A 888 2.93 6.59 -6.85
CA GLN A 888 4.19 6.15 -7.48
C GLN A 888 5.46 6.83 -6.90
N ALA A 889 5.44 7.29 -5.64
CA ALA A 889 6.57 8.00 -5.02
C ALA A 889 7.90 7.24 -5.10
N ALA A 890 7.87 5.90 -5.01
CA ALA A 890 9.05 5.04 -5.15
C ALA A 890 9.74 5.23 -6.51
N VAL A 891 8.99 4.98 -7.59
CA VAL A 891 9.47 5.05 -8.98
C VAL A 891 9.89 6.48 -9.31
N ARG A 892 9.14 7.48 -8.85
CA ARG A 892 9.45 8.90 -9.05
C ARG A 892 10.76 9.29 -8.36
N MET A 893 11.00 8.82 -7.13
CA MET A 893 12.26 9.04 -6.43
C MET A 893 13.43 8.30 -7.10
N GLU A 894 13.23 7.06 -7.56
CA GLU A 894 14.24 6.31 -8.32
C GLU A 894 14.68 7.07 -9.60
N VAL A 895 13.72 7.68 -10.32
CA VAL A 895 14.02 8.51 -11.50
C VAL A 895 14.85 9.75 -11.14
N LEU A 896 14.54 10.44 -10.03
CA LEU A 896 15.32 11.59 -9.57
C LEU A 896 16.74 11.18 -9.17
N VAL A 897 16.89 10.10 -8.41
CA VAL A 897 18.21 9.57 -8.00
C VAL A 897 19.05 9.19 -9.21
N GLN A 898 18.47 8.47 -10.17
CA GLN A 898 19.17 8.09 -11.40
C GLN A 898 19.61 9.32 -12.20
N TRP A 899 18.74 10.34 -12.34
CA TRP A 899 19.10 11.57 -13.04
C TRP A 899 20.29 12.29 -12.38
N LEU A 900 20.30 12.36 -11.04
CA LEU A 900 21.41 12.90 -10.26
C LEU A 900 22.70 12.09 -10.45
N GLU A 901 22.62 10.76 -10.48
CA GLU A 901 23.78 9.88 -10.71
C GLU A 901 24.37 10.04 -12.12
N GLU A 902 23.53 10.17 -13.15
CA GLU A 902 23.97 10.31 -14.55
C GLU A 902 24.56 11.70 -14.85
N HIS A 903 23.99 12.76 -14.28
CA HIS A 903 24.31 14.13 -14.69
C HIS A 903 25.13 14.89 -13.66
N ARG A 904 24.95 14.66 -12.35
CA ARG A 904 25.53 15.48 -11.26
C ARG A 904 25.85 14.66 -9.99
N PRO A 905 26.84 13.74 -10.01
CA PRO A 905 27.08 12.80 -8.90
C PRO A 905 27.38 13.46 -7.54
N HIS A 906 27.98 14.65 -7.53
CA HIS A 906 28.35 15.39 -6.32
C HIS A 906 27.15 15.98 -5.55
N THR A 907 26.00 16.18 -6.21
CA THR A 907 24.80 16.74 -5.56
C THR A 907 23.98 15.66 -4.83
N ARG A 908 24.41 14.40 -4.88
CA ARG A 908 23.80 13.27 -4.17
C ARG A 908 23.79 13.45 -2.65
N GLN A 909 24.81 14.12 -2.12
CA GLN A 909 24.90 14.45 -0.70
C GLN A 909 23.69 15.24 -0.22
N PHE A 910 22.99 15.99 -1.09
CA PHE A 910 21.83 16.78 -0.68
C PHE A 910 20.54 15.95 -0.51
N ILE A 911 20.55 14.64 -0.75
CA ILE A 911 19.37 13.79 -0.50
C ILE A 911 19.30 13.47 0.99
N ARG A 912 18.36 14.11 1.70
CA ARG A 912 18.11 13.87 3.14
C ARG A 912 17.09 12.79 3.42
N HIS A 913 16.30 12.41 2.42
CA HIS A 913 15.22 11.44 2.60
C HIS A 913 15.35 10.34 1.55
N ARG A 914 15.44 9.10 2.02
CA ARG A 914 15.43 7.93 1.15
C ARG A 914 14.16 7.13 1.34
N THR A 915 13.78 6.47 0.27
CA THR A 915 12.65 5.56 0.25
C THR A 915 13.18 4.13 0.28
N LEU A 916 12.54 3.29 1.08
CA LEU A 916 12.85 1.88 1.19
C LEU A 916 11.55 1.11 1.16
N ARG A 917 11.41 0.22 0.17
CA ARG A 917 10.26 -0.67 0.10
C ARG A 917 10.32 -1.60 1.31
N VAL A 918 9.27 -1.61 2.13
CA VAL A 918 9.10 -2.63 3.15
C VAL A 918 8.67 -3.88 2.41
N GLY A 919 9.66 -4.60 1.89
CA GLY A 919 9.41 -5.89 1.27
C GLY A 919 8.77 -6.81 2.30
N THR A 920 7.64 -7.38 1.93
CA THR A 920 7.25 -8.71 2.40
C THR A 920 8.39 -9.69 2.15
N GLU A 921 8.62 -10.60 3.08
CA GLU A 921 9.70 -11.58 2.92
C GLU A 921 9.48 -12.42 1.65
N ARG A 922 10.57 -12.81 1.00
CA ARG A 922 10.45 -13.52 -0.27
C ARG A 922 9.77 -14.88 -0.05
N SER A 923 8.61 -15.11 -0.65
CA SER A 923 8.03 -16.46 -0.66
C SER A 923 8.91 -17.38 -1.49
N LEU A 924 9.24 -18.54 -0.92
CA LEU A 924 10.10 -19.54 -1.55
C LEU A 924 9.30 -20.62 -2.30
N VAL A 925 7.99 -20.67 -2.07
CA VAL A 925 7.05 -21.60 -2.72
C VAL A 925 6.83 -21.18 -4.16
N ARG A 926 6.83 -22.14 -5.08
CA ARG A 926 6.61 -21.94 -6.52
C ARG A 926 5.47 -22.84 -7.03
N ASP A 927 5.05 -22.56 -8.25
CA ASP A 927 4.12 -23.37 -9.06
C ASP A 927 4.48 -24.85 -9.16
N THR A 928 5.76 -25.20 -9.05
CA THR A 928 6.26 -26.58 -9.03
C THR A 928 6.03 -27.33 -7.71
N CYS A 929 5.63 -26.65 -6.63
CA CYS A 929 5.47 -27.25 -5.31
C CYS A 929 4.42 -28.39 -5.23
N PRO A 930 3.20 -28.25 -5.79
CA PRO A 930 2.21 -29.34 -5.82
C PRO A 930 2.77 -30.64 -6.41
N ARG A 931 3.48 -30.54 -7.54
CA ARG A 931 4.11 -31.69 -8.21
C ARG A 931 5.26 -32.27 -7.38
N ALA A 932 6.05 -31.42 -6.72
CA ALA A 932 7.11 -31.88 -5.84
C ALA A 932 6.56 -32.75 -4.69
N LEU A 933 5.46 -32.32 -4.06
CA LEU A 933 4.78 -33.07 -2.99
C LEU A 933 4.27 -34.42 -3.47
N GLN A 934 3.65 -34.49 -4.65
CA GLN A 934 3.19 -35.74 -5.26
C GLN A 934 4.33 -36.70 -5.60
N THR A 935 5.52 -36.17 -5.92
CA THR A 935 6.66 -36.97 -6.38
C THR A 935 7.53 -37.50 -5.23
N MET A 936 7.58 -36.81 -4.08
CA MET A 936 8.40 -37.21 -2.94
C MET A 936 8.17 -38.67 -2.47
N PRO A 937 6.93 -39.19 -2.37
CA PRO A 937 6.69 -40.60 -2.05
C PRO A 937 7.34 -41.57 -3.06
N ASN A 938 7.29 -41.23 -4.36
CA ASN A 938 7.90 -42.03 -5.43
C ASN A 938 9.43 -42.04 -5.31
N LEU A 939 10.04 -40.90 -4.97
CA LEU A 939 11.48 -40.80 -4.71
C LEU A 939 11.90 -41.64 -3.49
N ALA A 940 11.13 -41.57 -2.40
CA ALA A 940 11.39 -42.36 -1.21
C ALA A 940 11.26 -43.87 -1.48
N GLN A 941 10.26 -44.27 -2.28
CA GLN A 941 10.09 -45.66 -2.71
C GLN A 941 11.26 -46.11 -3.60
N TRP A 942 11.65 -45.29 -4.58
CA TRP A 942 12.81 -45.54 -5.44
C TRP A 942 14.09 -45.74 -4.63
N ALA A 943 14.34 -44.90 -3.61
CA ALA A 943 15.53 -45.01 -2.77
C ALA A 943 15.55 -46.33 -1.99
N ARG A 944 14.41 -46.76 -1.43
CA ARG A 944 14.26 -48.05 -0.73
C ARG A 944 14.52 -49.23 -1.66
N ASP A 945 13.87 -49.27 -2.81
CA ASP A 945 13.96 -50.39 -3.75
C ASP A 945 15.36 -50.52 -4.36
N THR A 946 15.95 -49.40 -4.74
CA THR A 946 17.31 -49.36 -5.29
C THR A 946 18.35 -49.85 -4.28
N LYS A 947 18.22 -49.47 -3.00
CA LYS A 947 19.13 -49.96 -1.94
C LYS A 947 19.04 -51.47 -1.73
N GLN A 948 17.85 -52.05 -1.82
CA GLN A 948 17.69 -53.50 -1.72
C GLN A 948 18.37 -54.21 -2.89
N ALA A 949 18.23 -53.69 -4.10
CA ALA A 949 18.84 -54.26 -5.31
C ALA A 949 20.38 -54.17 -5.34
N ILE A 950 20.98 -53.13 -4.74
CA ILE A 950 22.44 -52.92 -4.73
C ILE A 950 23.23 -54.03 -4.02
N ARG A 951 22.59 -54.83 -3.16
CA ARG A 951 23.26 -55.90 -2.39
C ARG A 951 23.97 -56.95 -3.25
N GLN A 952 23.69 -57.02 -4.56
CA GLN A 952 24.27 -57.99 -5.50
C GLN A 952 25.08 -57.37 -6.66
N ALA A 953 25.19 -56.03 -6.75
CA ALA A 953 25.77 -55.34 -7.91
C ALA A 953 27.22 -54.86 -7.70
N ARG A 954 28.09 -55.07 -8.70
CA ARG A 954 29.43 -54.46 -8.74
C ARG A 954 29.36 -53.04 -9.32
N LEU A 955 29.29 -52.03 -8.46
CA LEU A 955 29.27 -50.60 -8.84
C LEU A 955 30.70 -50.02 -8.98
N SER A 956 30.89 -49.05 -9.88
CA SER A 956 32.14 -48.26 -9.93
C SER A 956 32.24 -47.27 -8.75
N LYS A 957 33.40 -46.64 -8.54
CA LYS A 957 33.54 -45.59 -7.50
C LYS A 957 32.63 -44.40 -7.77
N SER A 958 32.59 -43.92 -9.01
CA SER A 958 31.76 -42.79 -9.45
C SER A 958 30.27 -43.11 -9.33
N ASP A 959 29.82 -44.31 -9.75
CA ASP A 959 28.41 -44.71 -9.59
C ASP A 959 28.02 -44.87 -8.12
N SER A 960 28.95 -45.30 -7.27
CA SER A 960 28.72 -45.43 -5.82
C SER A 960 28.49 -44.07 -5.18
N LEU A 961 29.29 -43.06 -5.53
CA LEU A 961 29.10 -41.68 -5.07
C LEU A 961 27.78 -41.10 -5.58
N ALA A 962 27.50 -41.21 -6.88
CA ALA A 962 26.27 -40.68 -7.47
C ALA A 962 24.99 -41.27 -6.82
N LEU A 963 24.97 -42.59 -6.59
CA LEU A 963 23.86 -43.24 -5.88
C LEU A 963 23.77 -42.81 -4.41
N ALA A 964 24.91 -42.75 -3.72
CA ALA A 964 24.93 -42.33 -2.32
C ALA A 964 24.45 -40.89 -2.16
N THR A 965 24.86 -39.97 -3.03
CA THR A 965 24.38 -38.59 -3.05
C THR A 965 22.86 -38.54 -3.25
N ALA A 966 22.31 -39.31 -4.20
CA ALA A 966 20.87 -39.37 -4.41
C ALA A 966 20.13 -39.88 -3.15
N PHE A 967 20.67 -40.90 -2.47
CA PHE A 967 20.10 -41.38 -1.20
C PHE A 967 20.17 -40.33 -0.08
N VAL A 968 21.31 -39.66 0.07
CA VAL A 968 21.49 -38.57 1.04
C VAL A 968 20.47 -37.46 0.76
N ALA A 969 20.35 -37.01 -0.48
CA ALA A 969 19.38 -35.99 -0.88
C ALA A 969 17.96 -36.40 -0.49
N ILE A 970 17.50 -37.59 -0.93
CA ILE A 970 16.12 -38.04 -0.77
C ILE A 970 15.77 -38.33 0.70
N GLU A 971 16.59 -39.12 1.40
CA GLU A 971 16.26 -39.62 2.73
C GLU A 971 16.53 -38.61 3.83
N LYS A 972 17.56 -37.77 3.66
CA LYS A 972 17.85 -36.67 4.60
C LYS A 972 17.17 -35.37 4.18
N ARG A 973 16.42 -35.39 3.08
CA ARG A 973 15.73 -34.22 2.51
C ARG A 973 16.70 -33.05 2.25
N ILE A 974 17.96 -33.33 1.89
CA ILE A 974 18.97 -32.28 1.64
C ILE A 974 18.79 -31.75 0.22
N SER A 975 18.55 -30.45 0.11
CA SER A 975 18.45 -29.74 -1.17
C SER A 975 19.64 -28.81 -1.44
N TYR A 976 20.59 -28.71 -0.53
CA TYR A 976 21.79 -27.89 -0.71
C TYR A 976 22.68 -28.44 -1.83
N LEU A 977 22.60 -27.80 -3.00
CA LEU A 977 23.21 -28.28 -4.25
C LEU A 977 24.73 -28.46 -4.13
N ARG A 978 25.44 -27.50 -3.51
CA ARG A 978 26.90 -27.56 -3.38
C ARG A 978 27.37 -28.77 -2.58
N LEU A 979 26.70 -29.09 -1.48
CA LEU A 979 26.97 -30.32 -0.73
C LEU A 979 26.77 -31.55 -1.61
N LEU A 980 25.68 -31.62 -2.38
CA LEU A 980 25.41 -32.77 -3.24
C LEU A 980 26.47 -32.92 -4.36
N GLU A 981 26.90 -31.81 -4.95
CA GLU A 981 27.98 -31.77 -5.96
C GLU A 981 29.31 -32.27 -5.37
N ASP A 982 29.68 -31.78 -4.19
CA ASP A 982 30.89 -32.19 -3.48
C ASP A 982 30.86 -33.69 -3.12
N LEU A 983 29.71 -34.21 -2.68
CA LEU A 983 29.54 -35.65 -2.43
C LEU A 983 29.76 -36.48 -3.69
N VAL A 984 29.20 -36.08 -4.85
CA VAL A 984 29.40 -36.83 -6.12
C VAL A 984 30.86 -36.80 -6.57
N GLN A 985 31.56 -35.69 -6.30
CA GLN A 985 32.97 -35.53 -6.64
C GLN A 985 33.92 -36.18 -5.61
N GLY A 986 33.43 -36.66 -4.47
CA GLY A 986 34.26 -37.27 -3.44
C GLY A 986 35.03 -36.24 -2.59
N GLN A 987 34.55 -34.99 -2.50
CA GLN A 987 35.23 -33.86 -1.87
C GLN A 987 34.50 -33.40 -0.60
N ASN A 988 35.21 -32.74 0.32
CA ASN A 988 34.60 -31.95 1.39
C ASN A 988 33.69 -32.70 2.40
N PHE A 989 33.80 -34.03 2.46
CA PHE A 989 33.06 -34.84 3.44
C PHE A 989 33.92 -35.94 4.08
N ARG A 990 33.50 -36.39 5.26
CA ARG A 990 33.99 -37.63 5.88
C ARG A 990 32.85 -38.49 6.41
N VAL A 991 33.11 -39.79 6.51
CA VAL A 991 32.15 -40.77 7.04
C VAL A 991 32.70 -41.31 8.35
N ILE A 992 31.92 -41.17 9.43
CA ILE A 992 32.29 -41.61 10.77
C ILE A 992 31.31 -42.70 11.20
N GLN A 993 31.83 -43.83 11.62
CA GLN A 993 31.04 -44.86 12.29
C GLN A 993 31.33 -44.82 13.78
N HIS A 994 30.29 -44.61 14.60
CA HIS A 994 30.35 -44.76 16.05
C HIS A 994 29.32 -45.78 16.49
N LYS A 995 29.79 -46.90 17.05
CA LYS A 995 28.95 -48.06 17.41
C LYS A 995 28.12 -48.52 16.19
N GLN A 996 26.79 -48.48 16.31
CA GLN A 996 25.83 -48.89 15.27
C GLN A 996 25.36 -47.72 14.39
N ARG A 997 25.84 -46.50 14.62
CA ARG A 997 25.42 -45.30 13.88
C ARG A 997 26.52 -44.87 12.93
N VAL A 998 26.10 -44.42 11.74
CA VAL A 998 26.99 -43.87 10.72
C VAL A 998 26.60 -42.41 10.51
N TYR A 999 27.61 -41.55 10.46
CA TYR A 999 27.48 -40.11 10.30
C TYR A 999 28.22 -39.66 9.05
N LEU A 1000 27.58 -38.80 8.28
CA LEU A 1000 28.20 -37.96 7.27
C LEU A 1000 28.51 -36.61 7.90
N GLU A 1001 29.76 -36.19 7.85
CA GLU A 1001 30.16 -34.82 8.19
C GLU A 1001 30.61 -34.09 6.95
N TYR A 1002 30.10 -32.87 6.76
CA TYR A 1002 30.34 -32.03 5.59
C TYR A 1002 30.72 -30.60 5.99
N SER A 1003 31.66 -30.01 5.26
CA SER A 1003 32.01 -28.58 5.29
C SER A 1003 32.63 -28.24 3.93
N GLU A 1004 32.25 -27.12 3.30
CA GLU A 1004 32.84 -26.67 2.02
C GLU A 1004 34.38 -26.57 2.06
N PHE A 1005 34.94 -26.44 3.26
CA PHE A 1005 36.37 -26.34 3.52
C PHE A 1005 36.84 -27.42 4.50
N LEU A 1006 36.28 -28.63 4.42
CA LEU A 1006 36.58 -29.70 5.37
C LEU A 1006 38.07 -30.02 5.43
N GLU A 1007 38.67 -29.90 6.60
CA GLU A 1007 40.02 -30.39 6.89
C GLU A 1007 39.95 -31.84 7.39
N PRO A 1008 40.52 -32.83 6.68
CA PRO A 1008 40.31 -34.25 7.02
C PRO A 1008 40.68 -34.63 8.46
N ASN A 1009 41.71 -33.97 9.00
CA ASN A 1009 42.28 -34.27 10.31
C ASN A 1009 41.75 -33.37 11.44
N ASP A 1010 40.96 -32.33 11.13
CA ASP A 1010 40.38 -31.47 12.16
C ASP A 1010 38.99 -31.98 12.58
N TYR A 1011 38.92 -32.59 13.76
CA TYR A 1011 37.66 -33.07 14.36
C TYR A 1011 36.94 -32.01 15.21
N ASN A 1012 37.53 -30.83 15.36
CA ASN A 1012 36.97 -29.69 16.07
C ASN A 1012 36.26 -28.70 15.12
N GLN A 1013 36.53 -28.80 13.81
CA GLN A 1013 35.95 -27.93 12.79
C GLN A 1013 34.41 -27.91 12.85
N PRO A 1014 33.77 -26.74 12.65
CA PRO A 1014 32.33 -26.66 12.45
C PRO A 1014 31.92 -27.43 11.18
N VAL A 1015 31.00 -28.38 11.34
CA VAL A 1015 30.51 -29.25 10.24
C VAL A 1015 29.00 -29.41 10.29
N GLN A 1016 28.40 -29.74 9.15
CA GLN A 1016 27.06 -30.30 9.06
C GLN A 1016 27.14 -31.80 9.31
N ARG A 1017 26.52 -32.31 10.39
CA ARG A 1017 26.51 -33.73 10.73
C ARG A 1017 25.15 -34.35 10.47
N HIS A 1018 25.09 -35.36 9.60
CA HIS A 1018 23.88 -36.09 9.27
C HIS A 1018 24.04 -37.57 9.59
N GLN A 1019 23.14 -38.13 10.39
CA GLN A 1019 23.05 -39.58 10.57
C GLN A 1019 22.49 -40.22 9.29
N ILE A 1020 23.24 -41.17 8.73
CA ILE A 1020 22.91 -41.92 7.51
C ILE A 1020 22.88 -43.43 7.79
N ASP A 1021 22.31 -44.20 6.88
CA ASP A 1021 22.32 -45.67 7.00
C ASP A 1021 23.67 -46.27 6.55
N HIS A 1022 23.91 -47.52 6.97
CA HIS A 1022 25.13 -48.27 6.66
C HIS A 1022 25.37 -48.48 5.16
N THR A 1023 24.32 -48.63 4.35
CA THR A 1023 24.47 -48.84 2.90
C THR A 1023 24.99 -47.57 2.24
N THR A 1024 24.38 -46.43 2.55
CA THR A 1024 24.82 -45.12 2.06
C THR A 1024 26.23 -44.80 2.54
N GLY A 1025 26.53 -45.01 3.82
CA GLY A 1025 27.87 -44.80 4.38
C GLY A 1025 28.95 -45.64 3.69
N ARG A 1026 28.66 -46.92 3.40
CA ARG A 1026 29.57 -47.80 2.66
C ARG A 1026 29.81 -47.34 1.22
N LEU A 1027 28.77 -46.83 0.54
CA LEU A 1027 28.90 -46.30 -0.82
C LEU A 1027 29.73 -45.01 -0.86
N LEU A 1028 29.51 -44.10 0.08
CA LEU A 1028 30.32 -42.88 0.26
C LEU A 1028 31.78 -43.23 0.55
N ALA A 1029 32.03 -44.11 1.52
CA ALA A 1029 33.38 -44.53 1.90
C ALA A 1029 34.14 -45.20 0.75
N LYS A 1030 33.45 -45.98 -0.09
CA LYS A 1030 34.04 -46.61 -1.28
C LYS A 1030 34.47 -45.58 -2.35
N GLY A 1031 33.77 -44.45 -2.42
CA GLY A 1031 34.05 -43.37 -3.34
C GLY A 1031 35.20 -42.45 -2.92
N LEU A 1032 35.61 -42.47 -1.64
CA LEU A 1032 36.73 -41.66 -1.14
C LEU A 1032 38.02 -41.93 -1.93
N GLY A 1033 38.76 -40.85 -2.23
CA GLY A 1033 40.01 -40.91 -2.99
C GLY A 1033 39.83 -41.14 -4.50
N ILE A 1034 38.70 -40.74 -5.07
CA ILE A 1034 38.55 -40.63 -6.53
C ILE A 1034 39.48 -39.52 -7.04
N LYS A 1035 40.34 -39.82 -8.01
CA LYS A 1035 41.29 -38.84 -8.60
C LYS A 1035 40.70 -38.09 -9.80
N ASP A 1036 39.57 -38.57 -10.30
CA ASP A 1036 38.97 -38.18 -11.57
C ASP A 1036 37.91 -37.10 -11.29
N SER A 1037 38.32 -35.83 -11.37
CA SER A 1037 37.42 -34.67 -11.24
C SER A 1037 36.72 -34.46 -12.58
N LYS A 1038 35.43 -34.82 -12.65
CA LYS A 1038 34.61 -34.62 -13.85
C LYS A 1038 33.82 -33.34 -13.74
N ASP A 1039 33.70 -32.64 -14.86
CA ASP A 1039 32.74 -31.56 -15.01
C ASP A 1039 31.31 -32.15 -14.97
N LEU A 1040 30.55 -31.80 -13.93
CA LEU A 1040 29.22 -32.36 -13.65
C LEU A 1040 28.19 -31.90 -14.69
N ASP A 1041 28.40 -30.76 -15.36
CA ASP A 1041 27.46 -30.22 -16.33
C ASP A 1041 27.53 -30.96 -17.67
N THR A 1042 28.66 -31.61 -17.96
CA THR A 1042 28.90 -32.36 -19.21
C THR A 1042 28.93 -33.88 -19.00
N ALA A 1043 29.18 -34.36 -17.78
CA ALA A 1043 29.26 -35.79 -17.49
C ALA A 1043 27.90 -36.50 -17.65
N PRO A 1044 27.81 -37.58 -18.46
CA PRO A 1044 26.54 -38.27 -18.70
C PRO A 1044 26.00 -38.94 -17.43
N CYS A 1045 24.67 -38.95 -17.27
CA CYS A 1045 24.01 -39.58 -16.15
C CYS A 1045 24.31 -41.10 -16.07
N PRO A 1046 24.78 -41.63 -14.91
CA PRO A 1046 24.98 -43.05 -14.70
C PRO A 1046 23.73 -43.89 -14.99
N LYS A 1047 23.93 -45.10 -15.55
CA LYS A 1047 22.84 -46.06 -15.79
C LYS A 1047 22.05 -46.38 -14.53
N SER A 1048 22.69 -46.38 -13.37
CA SER A 1048 22.06 -46.60 -12.07
C SER A 1048 21.06 -45.51 -11.65
N LEU A 1049 21.14 -44.32 -12.25
CA LEU A 1049 20.26 -43.19 -11.97
C LEU A 1049 19.23 -42.95 -13.09
N GLN A 1050 19.21 -43.78 -14.14
CA GLN A 1050 18.25 -43.60 -15.25
C GLN A 1050 16.80 -43.72 -14.79
N SER A 1051 16.47 -44.66 -13.91
CA SER A 1051 15.11 -44.79 -13.36
C SER A 1051 14.71 -43.58 -12.53
N LEU A 1052 15.64 -42.96 -11.79
CA LEU A 1052 15.42 -41.70 -11.10
C LEU A 1052 15.19 -40.56 -12.09
N ALA A 1053 15.97 -40.49 -13.16
CA ALA A 1053 15.82 -39.48 -14.21
C ALA A 1053 14.45 -39.58 -14.90
N THR A 1054 13.91 -40.79 -15.08
CA THR A 1054 12.54 -41.00 -15.60
C THR A 1054 11.49 -40.41 -14.65
N ILE A 1055 11.58 -40.72 -13.34
CA ILE A 1055 10.65 -40.16 -12.33
C ILE A 1055 10.69 -38.63 -12.36
N LEU A 1056 11.88 -38.03 -12.42
CA LEU A 1056 12.02 -36.57 -12.50
C LEU A 1056 11.53 -36.01 -13.85
N ALA A 1057 11.71 -36.72 -14.97
CA ALA A 1057 11.24 -36.29 -16.28
C ALA A 1057 9.71 -36.17 -16.37
N GLU A 1058 8.97 -37.02 -15.66
CA GLU A 1058 7.51 -37.00 -15.59
C GLU A 1058 6.98 -35.77 -14.83
N THR A 1059 7.82 -35.08 -14.05
CA THR A 1059 7.41 -33.92 -13.23
C THR A 1059 7.46 -32.56 -13.93
N ARG A 1060 8.00 -32.47 -15.16
CA ARG A 1060 8.25 -31.19 -15.86
C ARG A 1060 7.01 -30.55 -16.50
N HIS A 1061 6.99 -29.22 -16.52
CA HIS A 1061 6.37 -28.45 -17.63
C HIS A 1061 7.32 -28.52 -18.84
N LEU A 1062 6.75 -28.74 -20.03
CA LEU A 1062 7.41 -29.32 -21.21
C LEU A 1062 8.44 -28.44 -21.95
N ASP A 1063 8.92 -27.33 -21.38
CA ASP A 1063 9.74 -26.35 -22.13
C ASP A 1063 11.19 -26.75 -22.41
N ASP A 1064 11.70 -27.87 -21.88
CA ASP A 1064 13.05 -28.37 -22.19
C ASP A 1064 13.01 -29.67 -22.99
N VAL A 1065 13.03 -29.52 -24.33
CA VAL A 1065 12.92 -30.57 -25.35
C VAL A 1065 14.13 -31.55 -25.38
N LYS A 1066 15.15 -31.41 -24.52
CA LYS A 1066 16.29 -32.34 -24.48
C LYS A 1066 16.05 -33.54 -23.56
N ARG A 1067 15.19 -34.46 -24.01
CA ARG A 1067 14.81 -35.68 -23.25
C ARG A 1067 15.92 -36.73 -23.09
N ASN A 1068 17.03 -36.69 -23.84
CA ASN A 1068 17.88 -37.90 -23.97
C ASN A 1068 19.35 -37.79 -23.55
N GLU A 1069 19.89 -36.62 -23.20
CA GLU A 1069 21.28 -36.48 -22.74
C GLU A 1069 21.33 -35.60 -21.48
N ARG A 1070 20.91 -36.15 -20.33
CA ARG A 1070 21.00 -35.44 -19.05
C ARG A 1070 22.37 -35.66 -18.44
N SER A 1071 23.02 -34.57 -18.03
CA SER A 1071 24.20 -34.63 -17.21
C SER A 1071 23.86 -34.92 -15.74
N VAL A 1072 24.85 -35.37 -14.96
CA VAL A 1072 24.68 -35.60 -13.52
C VAL A 1072 24.34 -34.29 -12.79
N GLY A 1073 25.00 -33.18 -13.15
CA GLY A 1073 24.72 -31.87 -12.57
C GLY A 1073 23.27 -31.42 -12.81
N ALA A 1074 22.77 -31.57 -14.03
CA ALA A 1074 21.37 -31.26 -14.35
C ALA A 1074 20.38 -32.10 -13.51
N LEU A 1075 20.66 -33.39 -13.32
CA LEU A 1075 19.84 -34.28 -12.49
C LEU A 1075 19.84 -33.84 -11.01
N LEU A 1076 21.01 -33.54 -10.45
CA LEU A 1076 21.14 -33.11 -9.05
C LEU A 1076 20.42 -31.78 -8.81
N LYS A 1077 20.53 -30.84 -9.76
CA LYS A 1077 19.84 -29.54 -9.70
C LYS A 1077 18.32 -29.70 -9.73
N GLU A 1078 17.81 -30.62 -10.54
CA GLU A 1078 16.38 -30.95 -10.62
C GLU A 1078 15.89 -31.61 -9.32
N LEU A 1079 16.63 -32.60 -8.81
CA LEU A 1079 16.35 -33.28 -7.54
C LEU A 1079 16.38 -32.30 -6.36
N SER A 1080 17.40 -31.44 -6.29
CA SER A 1080 17.57 -30.41 -5.26
C SER A 1080 16.36 -29.46 -5.22
N ARG A 1081 15.95 -28.92 -6.38
CA ARG A 1081 14.79 -28.02 -6.48
C ARG A 1081 13.48 -28.70 -6.06
N LEU A 1082 13.26 -29.95 -6.47
CA LEU A 1082 12.07 -30.70 -6.12
C LEU A 1082 12.00 -30.92 -4.61
N ILE A 1083 13.09 -31.42 -4.00
CA ILE A 1083 13.17 -31.65 -2.56
C ILE A 1083 12.99 -30.33 -1.79
N GLU A 1084 13.61 -29.25 -2.24
CA GLU A 1084 13.46 -27.91 -1.66
C GLU A 1084 11.99 -27.50 -1.60
N GLN A 1085 11.26 -27.61 -2.73
CA GLN A 1085 9.85 -27.23 -2.80
C GLN A 1085 8.95 -28.08 -1.91
N ALA A 1086 9.21 -29.38 -1.80
CA ALA A 1086 8.46 -30.24 -0.88
C ALA A 1086 8.78 -29.93 0.59
N ASN A 1087 10.04 -29.65 0.91
CA ASN A 1087 10.48 -29.35 2.28
C ASN A 1087 9.83 -28.09 2.85
N LEU A 1088 9.57 -27.07 2.02
CA LEU A 1088 8.89 -25.84 2.45
C LEU A 1088 7.48 -26.09 3.01
N ILE A 1089 6.87 -27.24 2.69
CA ILE A 1089 5.52 -27.60 3.12
C ILE A 1089 5.55 -28.75 4.14
N ASP A 1090 6.40 -29.75 3.91
CA ASP A 1090 6.50 -30.97 4.72
C ASP A 1090 7.22 -30.78 6.06
N LEU A 1091 8.08 -29.75 6.17
CA LEU A 1091 8.97 -29.55 7.32
C LEU A 1091 8.78 -28.16 7.92
N PRO A 1092 9.15 -27.95 9.20
CA PRO A 1092 9.24 -26.63 9.76
C PRO A 1092 10.13 -25.71 8.91
N GLY A 1093 9.73 -24.44 8.76
CA GLY A 1093 10.43 -23.48 7.88
C GLY A 1093 11.92 -23.38 8.19
N MET A 1094 12.29 -23.33 9.47
CA MET A 1094 13.70 -23.33 9.92
C MET A 1094 14.48 -24.60 9.54
N VAL A 1095 13.81 -25.76 9.49
CA VAL A 1095 14.43 -27.02 9.07
C VAL A 1095 14.60 -27.03 7.55
N ALA A 1096 13.60 -26.56 6.81
CA ALA A 1096 13.70 -26.42 5.35
C ALA A 1096 14.81 -25.45 4.93
N GLY A 1097 14.97 -24.33 5.66
CA GLY A 1097 16.07 -23.37 5.49
C GLY A 1097 17.45 -23.95 5.82
N ALA A 1098 17.52 -24.82 6.83
CA ALA A 1098 18.76 -25.51 7.17
C ALA A 1098 19.19 -26.54 6.12
N LEU A 1099 18.26 -27.35 5.62
CA LEU A 1099 18.53 -28.42 4.65
C LEU A 1099 18.87 -27.92 3.23
N SER A 1100 18.56 -26.66 2.95
CA SER A 1100 18.88 -25.96 1.70
C SER A 1100 20.12 -25.05 1.82
N ASN A 1101 20.71 -24.95 3.03
CA ASN A 1101 21.82 -24.06 3.35
C ASN A 1101 21.50 -22.56 3.23
N ARG A 1102 20.22 -22.17 3.33
CA ARG A 1102 19.81 -20.76 3.48
C ARG A 1102 20.05 -20.27 4.92
N ASN A 1103 19.86 -21.16 5.89
CA ASN A 1103 20.28 -20.97 7.29
C ASN A 1103 21.22 -22.12 7.70
N PRO A 1104 22.52 -22.03 7.37
CA PRO A 1104 23.44 -23.16 7.49
C PRO A 1104 23.48 -23.73 8.92
N PRO A 1105 23.15 -25.02 9.10
CA PRO A 1105 23.19 -25.65 10.42
C PRO A 1105 24.62 -26.01 10.80
N THR A 1106 25.06 -25.63 11.99
CA THR A 1106 26.40 -26.03 12.49
C THR A 1106 26.26 -27.00 13.65
N SER A 1107 26.96 -28.13 13.58
CA SER A 1107 26.99 -29.11 14.66
C SER A 1107 28.09 -28.79 15.67
N LEU A 1108 27.86 -29.16 16.92
CA LEU A 1108 28.94 -29.25 17.90
C LEU A 1108 30.02 -30.23 17.41
N CYS A 1109 31.26 -29.99 17.80
CA CYS A 1109 32.36 -30.92 17.59
C CYS A 1109 32.02 -32.31 18.15
N LEU A 1110 32.65 -33.34 17.59
CA LEU A 1110 32.20 -34.73 17.76
C LEU A 1110 32.22 -35.21 19.22
N TYR A 1111 33.26 -34.81 19.97
CA TYR A 1111 33.41 -35.18 21.38
C TYR A 1111 32.42 -34.47 22.28
N ASP A 1112 32.07 -33.20 22.03
CA ASP A 1112 31.03 -32.52 22.80
C ASP A 1112 29.65 -33.07 22.47
N TYR A 1113 29.41 -33.43 21.21
CA TYR A 1113 28.19 -34.11 20.82
C TYR A 1113 28.03 -35.46 21.55
N PHE A 1114 29.07 -36.30 21.58
CA PHE A 1114 29.01 -37.58 22.31
C PHE A 1114 29.02 -37.40 23.84
N ARG A 1115 29.66 -36.35 24.36
CA ARG A 1115 29.57 -35.99 25.78
C ARG A 1115 28.15 -35.63 26.18
N LEU A 1116 27.46 -34.81 25.38
CA LEU A 1116 26.08 -34.41 25.62
C LEU A 1116 25.09 -35.56 25.46
N THR A 1117 25.30 -36.44 24.47
CA THR A 1117 24.36 -37.52 24.15
C THR A 1117 24.60 -38.82 24.91
N GLU A 1118 25.85 -39.10 25.31
CA GLU A 1118 26.26 -40.37 25.95
C GLU A 1118 26.86 -40.18 27.35
N GLY A 1119 27.06 -38.93 27.80
CA GLY A 1119 27.65 -38.63 29.11
C GLY A 1119 29.15 -38.97 29.23
N GLN A 1120 29.79 -39.37 28.14
CA GLN A 1120 31.18 -39.82 28.10
C GLN A 1120 32.04 -38.87 27.26
N ARG A 1121 33.22 -38.52 27.78
CA ARG A 1121 34.20 -37.70 27.05
C ARG A 1121 35.07 -38.61 26.17
N TYR A 1122 34.97 -38.44 24.86
CA TYR A 1122 35.79 -39.15 23.88
C TYR A 1122 37.05 -38.34 23.52
N GLN A 1123 38.16 -39.02 23.25
CA GLN A 1123 39.36 -38.40 22.68
C GLN A 1123 39.35 -38.59 21.15
N PRO A 1124 39.81 -37.60 20.37
CA PRO A 1124 39.94 -37.75 18.92
C PRO A 1124 40.99 -38.81 18.58
N PRO A 1125 40.91 -39.44 17.39
CA PRO A 1125 41.97 -40.31 16.90
C PRO A 1125 43.29 -39.52 16.84
N GLU A 1126 44.39 -40.10 17.32
CA GLU A 1126 45.71 -39.48 17.17
C GLU A 1126 46.00 -39.28 15.68
N SER A 1127 46.37 -38.05 15.31
CA SER A 1127 46.76 -37.69 13.95
C SER A 1127 48.04 -38.43 13.58
N THR A 1128 47.95 -39.46 12.75
CA THR A 1128 49.08 -40.17 12.13
C THR A 1128 49.62 -39.43 10.92
#